data_AF-V5SCR0-F1
#
_entry.id   AF-V5SCR0-F1
#
_cell.length_a   1.000
_cell.length_b   1.000
_cell.length_c   1.000
_cell.angle_alpha   90.00
_cell.angle_beta   90.00
_cell.angle_gamma   90.00
#
_symmetry.space_group_name_H-M   'P 1'
#
loop_
_entity.id
_entity.type
_entity.pdbx_description
1 polymer ?
#
loop_
_entity_poly.entity_id
_entity_poly.type
_entity_poly.pdbx_seq_one_letter_code
_entity_poly.pdbx_strand_id
1 'polypeptide(L)'
;MGRKQRRHTQATSRTPNVVSSDPLVRDFREAVQLLRDGKFEQSAEAHKRILARFPAHAPSLLNLGLIAFKTNATSDALDCIRRSLEIDPDSREGWLNLAIVLGEQRQLDEAIAACRQSLALGPDDAKAHVVLGSLLNAAKNTTDAVAAFEAALSLKPDQPSVLVKMGKVLLRSGRTAEAMALYARARSLAPELADVRDFERQILTETGNLGDAEAMVAAQTQDPVERARLYDGFGNGLLKQRRFGEAVAFQQRAIACDPNRAELYFNLAAALEGAGQQRDAIAAYQSALAIEPERADGYVKVGILLRRMHLNDGAITAFREAVRLDPKLVDAHYNLAVTLKIANRAEEATAAFDHAVECAPQSLVIRFERIHLKRVACDWAGIEDEEEHCIAMRRKRQAPVAPFLLLPLDTSRADQLSAGKAFTDILGIPETRRFTTYPNCSKPGARIRIGYLSADFCSHATTILLAEVLEKADRNRFELVGYCFSRDDKSAMRDRVKAAFDRFVEIRTMSDEDAAKLIHEDGIDILVDLKGYTQDGRSAILAYKPAPIQVNYLGYPGSMGCDFIDYILGDPVVTPMAHQADYSERIVQLPHCYQPNDRQRQIAETSCTRADHGLPQDAFVFCSFNNNYKITPEIFGVWMRLLDRVPGSVLWTLIKNPVCRENLRREAVVRGIDPARIVFADPLPNAEHLARHRFADLFLDTAPCNAHTTASDALWAGLPVLTSLGETFAGRVAASLLSAMELDELIARDVHDYERIALQLAGDRGRLDTIRRKIAAVRDTSPLFDSTRYTKNLERSYETMVDIMRNGEAPRPFTVAEDVPTISSFTRVAPPTLEAHVAYDACPVCDGVDIPYQIEAKISDHPLYKAELPPTVKWRACEACGHFFTEGYFTPEAREIVVSSILPEQEVGNDAGRRRKISGRIVERVARHVSDGEWLDVGTGNGSLLFTAAEWGYDLLGVDRRIDTVERLLKLGFKAFWNDIESIEDVDAVDRFSVVSIAGGLTRAPFPKRALAAVHGMMRKGGVLFISAPNMDTIEWRILDALGTNPYWGALENHHNFTRTRIVSMLEAQGFKVAEYAVGEDAPSVMEIIAIKV
;
A
#
# COMPACT_ATOMS: atom_id res chain seq x y z
N MET A 1 20.83 14.94 87.21
CA MET A 1 19.51 15.20 87.85
C MET A 1 18.46 14.34 87.16
N GLY A 2 17.62 13.62 87.92
CA GLY A 2 16.25 13.27 87.52
C GLY A 2 15.95 11.92 86.85
N ARG A 3 15.54 10.94 87.67
CA ARG A 3 14.62 9.79 87.43
C ARG A 3 15.08 8.55 86.64
N LYS A 4 15.41 7.54 87.46
CA LYS A 4 15.42 6.07 87.25
C LYS A 4 14.10 5.52 86.67
N GLN A 5 14.17 4.56 85.74
CA GLN A 5 13.90 3.13 86.00
C GLN A 5 14.01 2.28 84.71
N ARG A 6 14.93 1.30 84.76
CA ARG A 6 14.98 0.12 83.86
C ARG A 6 13.75 -0.77 84.11
N ARG A 7 13.14 -1.30 83.04
CA ARG A 7 12.29 -2.51 83.05
C ARG A 7 12.93 -3.49 82.06
N HIS A 8 13.68 -4.47 82.55
CA HIS A 8 13.27 -5.85 82.86
C HIS A 8 12.79 -6.67 81.66
N THR A 9 13.73 -7.48 81.15
CA THR A 9 13.58 -8.90 80.76
C THR A 9 12.18 -9.50 80.89
N GLN A 10 11.65 -9.96 79.76
CA GLN A 10 10.92 -11.23 79.71
C GLN A 10 11.62 -12.14 78.71
N ALA A 11 12.52 -12.96 79.24
CA ALA A 11 12.65 -14.32 78.76
C ALA A 11 11.30 -15.00 78.98
N THR A 12 10.53 -15.24 77.92
CA THR A 12 9.54 -16.30 77.94
C THR A 12 10.30 -17.60 77.74
N SER A 13 10.59 -18.21 78.87
CA SER A 13 10.92 -19.61 79.03
C SER A 13 10.19 -20.49 78.03
N ARG A 14 10.92 -21.45 77.45
CA ARG A 14 10.40 -22.75 77.02
C ARG A 14 9.24 -23.16 77.93
N THR A 15 8.01 -23.08 77.44
CA THR A 15 6.93 -23.90 77.98
C THR A 15 7.32 -25.35 77.69
N PRO A 16 7.20 -26.26 78.67
CA PRO A 16 7.34 -27.69 78.38
C PRO A 16 6.36 -28.03 77.26
N ASN A 17 6.74 -28.97 76.40
CA ASN A 17 5.82 -29.70 75.54
C ASN A 17 4.59 -30.13 76.38
N VAL A 18 3.53 -29.33 76.38
CA VAL A 18 2.20 -29.84 76.57
C VAL A 18 1.93 -30.55 75.25
N VAL A 19 2.20 -31.86 75.25
CA VAL A 19 1.68 -32.75 74.22
C VAL A 19 0.18 -32.52 74.27
N SER A 20 -0.35 -31.77 73.29
CA SER A 20 -1.78 -31.73 73.06
C SER A 20 -2.22 -33.19 72.94
N SER A 21 -3.14 -33.62 73.79
CA SER A 21 -3.73 -34.95 73.69
C SER A 21 -4.64 -35.08 72.47
N ASP A 22 -4.85 -33.99 71.71
CA ASP A 22 -5.58 -33.99 70.45
C ASP A 22 -4.81 -34.77 69.36
N PRO A 23 -5.34 -35.92 68.92
CA PRO A 23 -4.73 -36.74 67.88
C PRO A 23 -4.49 -35.98 66.58
N LEU A 24 -5.34 -35.01 66.22
CA LEU A 24 -5.21 -34.22 64.99
C LEU A 24 -3.94 -33.36 65.00
N VAL A 25 -3.67 -32.66 66.10
CA VAL A 25 -2.51 -31.76 66.24
C VAL A 25 -1.20 -32.55 66.21
N ARG A 26 -1.19 -33.75 66.82
CA ARG A 26 -0.03 -34.65 66.79
C ARG A 26 0.23 -35.19 65.39
N ASP A 27 -0.80 -35.78 64.77
CA ASP A 27 -0.70 -36.42 63.46
C ASP A 27 -0.35 -35.38 62.36
N PHE A 28 -0.90 -34.15 62.45
CA PHE A 28 -0.54 -33.06 61.54
C PHE A 28 0.90 -32.57 61.70
N ARG A 29 1.40 -32.47 62.94
CA ARG A 29 2.80 -32.10 63.19
C ARG A 29 3.77 -33.13 62.61
N GLU A 30 3.45 -34.41 62.74
CA GLU A 30 4.22 -35.49 62.12
C GLU A 30 4.21 -35.37 60.59
N ALA A 31 3.03 -35.16 59.98
CA ALA A 31 2.90 -34.98 58.53
C ALA A 31 3.71 -33.78 58.00
N VAL A 32 3.69 -32.65 58.71
CA VAL A 32 4.50 -31.46 58.39
C VAL A 32 5.99 -31.71 58.59
N GLN A 33 6.39 -32.49 59.59
CA GLN A 33 7.80 -32.84 59.78
C GLN A 33 8.31 -33.71 58.62
N LEU A 34 7.52 -34.69 58.17
CA LEU A 34 7.83 -35.49 56.98
C LEU A 34 7.97 -34.62 55.72
N LEU A 35 7.14 -33.58 55.59
CA LEU A 35 7.24 -32.61 54.50
C LEU A 35 8.56 -31.83 54.56
N ARG A 36 8.94 -31.35 55.75
CA ARG A 36 10.20 -30.62 55.98
C ARG A 36 11.43 -31.49 55.73
N ASP A 37 11.35 -32.78 56.04
CA ASP A 37 12.42 -33.76 55.80
C ASP A 37 12.50 -34.20 54.32
N GLY A 38 11.65 -33.67 53.44
CA GLY A 38 11.63 -34.02 52.01
C GLY A 38 11.02 -35.39 51.69
N LYS A 39 10.35 -36.02 52.66
CA LYS A 39 9.69 -37.33 52.49
C LYS A 39 8.28 -37.14 51.94
N PHE A 40 8.20 -36.64 50.71
CA PHE A 40 6.95 -36.17 50.08
C PHE A 40 5.84 -37.24 50.05
N GLU A 41 6.15 -38.48 49.68
CA GLU A 41 5.17 -39.57 49.60
C GLU A 41 4.60 -39.94 50.99
N GLN A 42 5.48 -40.07 51.99
CA GLN A 42 5.08 -40.38 53.36
C GLN A 42 4.27 -39.23 54.00
N SER A 43 4.66 -37.98 53.70
CA SER A 43 3.93 -36.79 54.12
C SER A 43 2.56 -36.69 53.47
N ALA A 44 2.46 -37.00 52.17
CA ALA A 44 1.18 -37.02 51.46
C ALA A 44 0.23 -38.07 52.05
N GLU A 45 0.73 -39.27 52.33
CA GLU A 45 -0.08 -40.32 52.95
C GLU A 45 -0.53 -39.93 54.36
N ALA A 46 0.36 -39.30 55.14
CA ALA A 46 0.01 -38.78 56.46
C ALA A 46 -1.09 -37.69 56.38
N HIS A 47 -1.00 -36.74 55.43
CA HIS A 47 -2.04 -35.73 55.22
C HIS A 47 -3.36 -36.33 54.68
N LYS A 48 -3.32 -37.36 53.83
CA LYS A 48 -4.52 -38.08 53.38
C LYS A 48 -5.22 -38.80 54.54
N ARG A 49 -4.48 -39.44 55.44
CA ARG A 49 -5.05 -40.06 56.66
C ARG A 49 -5.73 -39.04 57.57
N ILE A 50 -5.18 -37.84 57.68
CA ILE A 50 -5.80 -36.74 58.42
C ILE A 50 -7.11 -36.33 57.74
N LEU A 51 -7.13 -36.16 56.42
CA LEU A 51 -8.32 -35.77 55.68
C LEU A 51 -9.40 -36.88 55.63
N ALA A 52 -9.03 -38.15 55.73
CA ALA A 52 -10.00 -39.24 55.87
C ALA A 52 -10.79 -39.17 57.19
N ARG A 53 -10.19 -38.60 58.25
CA ARG A 53 -10.84 -38.39 59.55
C ARG A 53 -11.43 -36.98 59.71
N PHE A 54 -10.81 -36.00 59.05
CA PHE A 54 -11.16 -34.58 59.12
C PHE A 54 -11.18 -33.99 57.70
N PRO A 55 -12.25 -34.24 56.90
CA PRO A 55 -12.29 -33.86 55.49
C PRO A 55 -12.16 -32.36 55.21
N ALA A 56 -12.51 -31.51 56.19
CA ALA A 56 -12.43 -30.06 56.11
C ALA A 56 -11.14 -29.49 56.77
N HIS A 57 -10.07 -30.26 56.90
CA HIS A 57 -8.83 -29.77 57.50
C HIS A 57 -7.96 -29.01 56.47
N ALA A 58 -8.24 -27.70 56.32
CA ALA A 58 -7.58 -26.84 55.33
C ALA A 58 -6.03 -26.92 55.31
N PRO A 59 -5.30 -26.90 56.45
CA PRO A 59 -3.84 -26.98 56.42
C PRO A 59 -3.29 -28.28 55.80
N SER A 60 -4.01 -29.40 55.90
CA SER A 60 -3.61 -30.65 55.24
C SER A 60 -3.91 -30.65 53.74
N LEU A 61 -4.99 -30.01 53.30
CA LEU A 61 -5.26 -29.79 51.87
C LEU A 61 -4.19 -28.87 51.25
N LEU A 62 -3.84 -27.77 51.93
CA LEU A 62 -2.79 -26.86 51.47
C LEU A 62 -1.43 -27.56 51.33
N ASN A 63 -1.02 -28.36 52.32
CA ASN A 63 0.23 -29.11 52.26
C ASN A 63 0.21 -30.22 51.20
N LEU A 64 -0.92 -30.90 50.98
CA LEU A 64 -1.07 -31.83 49.86
C LEU A 64 -0.91 -31.13 48.52
N GLY A 65 -1.47 -29.92 48.38
CA GLY A 65 -1.28 -29.12 47.19
C GLY A 65 0.18 -28.74 46.94
N LEU A 66 0.91 -28.35 48.00
CA LEU A 66 2.35 -28.07 47.91
C LEU A 66 3.16 -29.33 47.55
N ILE A 67 2.82 -30.49 48.11
CA ILE A 67 3.48 -31.77 47.78
C ILE A 67 3.22 -32.15 46.33
N ALA A 68 1.97 -32.04 45.86
CA ALA A 68 1.59 -32.31 44.48
C ALA A 68 2.37 -31.40 43.52
N PHE A 69 2.50 -30.11 43.84
CA PHE A 69 3.33 -29.18 43.07
C PHE A 69 4.81 -29.58 43.03
N LYS A 70 5.39 -29.96 44.19
CA LYS A 70 6.79 -30.43 44.27
C LYS A 70 7.05 -31.74 43.54
N THR A 71 6.01 -32.55 43.31
CA THR A 71 6.07 -33.83 42.59
C THR A 71 5.56 -33.72 41.14
N ASN A 72 5.39 -32.49 40.63
CA ASN A 72 4.97 -32.17 39.26
C ASN A 72 3.54 -32.62 38.90
N ALA A 73 2.68 -32.80 39.90
CA ALA A 73 1.24 -33.07 39.76
C ALA A 73 0.44 -31.75 39.89
N THR A 74 0.56 -30.88 38.90
CA THR A 74 0.10 -29.48 39.00
C THR A 74 -1.43 -29.32 39.01
N SER A 75 -2.19 -30.24 38.41
CA SER A 75 -3.66 -30.24 38.47
C SER A 75 -4.14 -30.55 39.89
N ASP A 76 -3.63 -31.64 40.47
CA ASP A 76 -3.93 -32.04 41.85
C ASP A 76 -3.52 -30.96 42.86
N ALA A 77 -2.43 -30.23 42.56
CA ALA A 77 -1.99 -29.10 43.37
C ALA A 77 -3.03 -27.97 43.41
N LEU A 78 -3.55 -27.55 42.25
CA LEU A 78 -4.58 -26.50 42.18
C LEU A 78 -5.86 -26.93 42.90
N ASP A 79 -6.31 -28.17 42.67
CA ASP A 79 -7.54 -28.68 43.28
C ASP A 79 -7.44 -28.73 44.81
N CYS A 80 -6.31 -29.20 45.34
CA CYS A 80 -6.09 -29.24 46.78
C CYS A 80 -6.01 -27.82 47.39
N ILE A 81 -5.32 -26.88 46.74
CA ILE A 81 -5.18 -25.50 47.22
C ILE A 81 -6.52 -24.76 47.17
N ARG A 82 -7.29 -24.89 46.07
CA ARG A 82 -8.63 -24.28 45.95
C ARG A 82 -9.59 -24.81 47.01
N ARG A 83 -9.65 -26.12 47.22
CA ARG A 83 -10.46 -26.72 48.29
C ARG A 83 -10.02 -26.27 49.68
N SER A 84 -8.72 -26.06 49.91
CA SER A 84 -8.23 -25.48 51.15
C SER A 84 -8.75 -24.05 51.35
N LEU A 85 -8.77 -23.24 50.28
CA LEU A 85 -9.23 -21.84 50.30
C LEU A 85 -10.75 -21.70 50.37
N GLU A 86 -11.51 -22.69 49.89
CA GLU A 86 -12.97 -22.76 50.13
C GLU A 86 -13.30 -22.92 51.62
N ILE A 87 -12.44 -23.63 52.36
CA ILE A 87 -12.61 -23.87 53.79
C ILE A 87 -12.03 -22.70 54.61
N ASP A 88 -10.89 -22.16 54.19
CA ASP A 88 -10.21 -21.04 54.85
C ASP A 88 -9.85 -19.94 53.83
N PRO A 89 -10.82 -19.06 53.48
CA PRO A 89 -10.60 -17.98 52.52
C PRO A 89 -9.63 -16.89 53.02
N ASP A 90 -9.35 -16.83 54.32
CA ASP A 90 -8.44 -15.85 54.92
C ASP A 90 -6.99 -16.37 55.00
N SER A 91 -6.72 -17.53 54.40
CA SER A 91 -5.38 -18.13 54.36
C SER A 91 -4.44 -17.39 53.41
N ARG A 92 -3.64 -16.46 53.95
CA ARG A 92 -2.56 -15.79 53.21
C ARG A 92 -1.64 -16.76 52.47
N GLU A 93 -1.22 -17.83 53.14
CA GLU A 93 -0.33 -18.86 52.59
C GLU A 93 -1.02 -19.68 51.49
N GLY A 94 -2.32 -19.95 51.64
CA GLY A 94 -3.16 -20.57 50.61
C GLY A 94 -3.18 -19.76 49.32
N TRP A 95 -3.47 -18.46 49.42
CA TRP A 95 -3.51 -17.56 48.27
C TRP A 95 -2.14 -17.37 47.61
N LEU A 96 -1.06 -17.30 48.39
CA LEU A 96 0.30 -17.19 47.86
C LEU A 96 0.72 -18.47 47.10
N ASN A 97 0.44 -19.64 47.66
CA ASN A 97 0.74 -20.91 47.01
C ASN A 97 -0.10 -21.09 45.74
N LEU A 98 -1.38 -20.67 45.75
CA LEU A 98 -2.22 -20.66 44.55
C LEU A 98 -1.59 -19.80 43.44
N ALA A 99 -1.13 -18.60 43.77
CA ALA A 99 -0.47 -17.70 42.81
C ALA A 99 0.79 -18.31 42.19
N ILE A 100 1.62 -18.99 42.99
CA ILE A 100 2.84 -19.65 42.50
C ILE A 100 2.50 -20.77 41.51
N VAL A 101 1.53 -21.61 41.84
CA VAL A 101 1.13 -22.76 41.00
C VAL A 101 0.47 -22.28 39.69
N LEU A 102 -0.41 -21.28 39.75
CA LEU A 102 -1.01 -20.67 38.56
C LEU A 102 0.04 -19.99 37.66
N GLY A 103 1.05 -19.37 38.26
CA GLY A 103 2.16 -18.75 37.55
C GLY A 103 2.96 -19.73 36.69
N GLU A 104 3.30 -20.92 37.22
CA GLU A 104 3.98 -21.98 36.46
C GLU A 104 3.13 -22.50 35.28
N GLN A 105 1.80 -22.49 35.41
CA GLN A 105 0.88 -22.83 34.30
C GLN A 105 0.68 -21.69 33.29
N ARG A 106 1.38 -20.56 33.45
CA ARG A 106 1.23 -19.34 32.64
C ARG A 106 -0.19 -18.75 32.67
N GLN A 107 -0.97 -19.03 33.71
CA GLN A 107 -2.27 -18.38 33.96
C GLN A 107 -2.05 -17.07 34.73
N LEU A 108 -1.47 -16.08 34.04
CA LEU A 108 -0.89 -14.89 34.69
C LEU A 108 -1.93 -14.00 35.39
N ASP A 109 -3.11 -13.80 34.82
CA ASP A 109 -4.14 -12.92 35.39
C ASP A 109 -4.69 -13.48 36.71
N GLU A 110 -5.04 -14.77 36.72
CA GLU A 110 -5.50 -15.46 37.94
C GLU A 110 -4.39 -15.51 39.01
N ALA A 111 -3.14 -15.75 38.59
CA ALA A 111 -2.00 -15.77 39.49
C ALA A 111 -1.78 -14.42 40.18
N ILE A 112 -1.85 -13.32 39.42
CA ILE A 112 -1.72 -11.95 39.95
C ILE A 112 -2.86 -11.64 40.91
N ALA A 113 -4.10 -12.02 40.58
CA ALA A 113 -5.26 -11.83 41.45
C ALA A 113 -5.11 -12.59 42.78
N ALA A 114 -4.72 -13.87 42.73
CA ALA A 114 -4.46 -14.67 43.93
C ALA A 114 -3.33 -14.07 44.79
N CYS A 115 -2.25 -13.58 44.16
CA CYS A 115 -1.16 -12.96 44.88
C CYS A 115 -1.57 -11.63 45.55
N ARG A 116 -2.39 -10.82 44.87
CA ARG A 116 -2.96 -9.59 45.43
C ARG A 116 -3.88 -9.89 46.62
N GLN A 117 -4.65 -10.98 46.56
CA GLN A 117 -5.50 -11.39 47.68
C GLN A 117 -4.68 -11.84 48.89
N SER A 118 -3.58 -12.56 48.69
CA SER A 118 -2.60 -12.87 49.74
C SER A 118 -2.07 -11.59 50.41
N LEU A 119 -1.71 -10.58 49.61
CA LEU A 119 -1.22 -9.29 50.09
C LEU A 119 -2.30 -8.41 50.75
N ALA A 120 -3.57 -8.55 50.37
CA ALA A 120 -4.67 -7.87 51.04
C ALA A 120 -4.85 -8.39 52.49
N LEU A 121 -4.64 -9.69 52.69
CA LEU A 121 -4.69 -10.35 54.00
C LEU A 121 -3.41 -10.13 54.83
N GLY A 122 -2.28 -9.86 54.19
CA GLY A 122 -1.00 -9.55 54.86
C GLY A 122 -0.10 -8.67 54.01
N PRO A 123 -0.21 -7.33 54.12
CA PRO A 123 0.54 -6.38 53.30
C PRO A 123 2.06 -6.38 53.53
N ASP A 124 2.51 -6.90 54.68
CA ASP A 124 3.90 -6.94 55.13
C ASP A 124 4.65 -8.24 54.74
N ASP A 125 4.07 -9.06 53.85
CA ASP A 125 4.73 -10.27 53.35
C ASP A 125 5.68 -9.98 52.19
N ALA A 126 6.97 -9.84 52.51
CA ALA A 126 8.03 -9.63 51.52
C ALA A 126 8.09 -10.75 50.45
N LYS A 127 7.73 -12.01 50.76
CA LYS A 127 7.73 -13.09 49.77
C LYS A 127 6.60 -12.92 48.76
N ALA A 128 5.41 -12.54 49.22
CA ALA A 128 4.28 -12.28 48.35
C ALA A 128 4.55 -11.11 47.40
N HIS A 129 5.23 -10.05 47.86
CA HIS A 129 5.70 -8.95 47.00
C HIS A 129 6.72 -9.41 45.93
N VAL A 130 7.66 -10.31 46.27
CA VAL A 130 8.61 -10.90 45.27
C VAL A 130 7.89 -11.75 44.23
N VAL A 131 6.89 -12.54 44.64
CA VAL A 131 6.07 -13.36 43.73
C VAL A 131 5.25 -12.45 42.82
N LEU A 132 4.58 -11.43 43.37
CA LEU A 132 3.82 -10.44 42.61
C LEU A 132 4.70 -9.75 41.57
N GLY A 133 5.89 -9.26 41.95
CA GLY A 133 6.82 -8.65 41.01
C GLY A 133 7.28 -9.59 39.89
N SER A 134 7.48 -10.87 40.21
CA SER A 134 7.85 -11.89 39.21
C SER A 134 6.71 -12.18 38.22
N LEU A 135 5.47 -12.27 38.71
CA LEU A 135 4.27 -12.48 37.90
C LEU A 135 3.95 -11.27 37.00
N LEU A 136 4.01 -10.05 37.54
CA LEU A 136 3.81 -8.81 36.78
C LEU A 136 4.85 -8.65 35.69
N ASN A 137 6.11 -9.01 35.97
CA ASN A 137 7.15 -9.04 34.95
C ASN A 137 6.87 -10.08 33.85
N ALA A 138 6.36 -11.26 34.20
CA ALA A 138 5.94 -12.27 33.21
C ALA A 138 4.77 -11.77 32.34
N ALA A 139 3.88 -10.95 32.91
CA ALA A 139 2.79 -10.26 32.22
C ALA A 139 3.25 -8.99 31.46
N LYS A 140 4.55 -8.71 31.41
CA LYS A 140 5.14 -7.50 30.78
C LYS A 140 4.69 -6.17 31.38
N ASN A 141 4.17 -6.16 32.61
CA ASN A 141 3.84 -4.94 33.35
C ASN A 141 5.05 -4.48 34.19
N THR A 142 5.94 -3.74 33.55
CA THR A 142 7.23 -3.30 34.12
C THR A 142 7.06 -2.40 35.34
N THR A 143 6.17 -1.41 35.27
CA THR A 143 6.01 -0.40 36.33
C THR A 143 5.56 -1.03 37.64
N ASP A 144 4.51 -1.86 37.58
CA ASP A 144 3.98 -2.50 38.78
C ASP A 144 4.93 -3.59 39.31
N ALA A 145 5.66 -4.27 38.42
CA ALA A 145 6.67 -5.23 38.82
C ALA A 145 7.79 -4.59 39.65
N VAL A 146 8.28 -3.42 39.23
CA VAL A 146 9.28 -2.64 39.96
C VAL A 146 8.74 -2.21 41.33
N ALA A 147 7.51 -1.67 41.39
CA ALA A 147 6.89 -1.25 42.65
C ALA A 147 6.74 -2.43 43.64
N ALA A 148 6.37 -3.62 43.15
CA ALA A 148 6.28 -4.82 43.98
C ALA A 148 7.66 -5.26 44.51
N PHE A 149 8.72 -5.20 43.70
CA PHE A 149 10.08 -5.50 44.18
C PHE A 149 10.59 -4.45 45.18
N GLU A 150 10.27 -3.17 45.00
CA GLU A 150 10.58 -2.11 45.96
C GLU A 150 9.87 -2.34 47.31
N ALA A 151 8.61 -2.75 47.28
CA ALA A 151 7.87 -3.12 48.48
C ALA A 151 8.50 -4.34 49.20
N ALA A 152 8.98 -5.34 48.45
CA ALA A 152 9.73 -6.44 49.05
C ALA A 152 11.06 -5.99 49.68
N LEU A 153 11.78 -5.07 49.04
CA LEU A 153 13.07 -4.55 49.51
C LEU A 153 12.93 -3.55 50.67
N SER A 154 11.81 -2.84 50.80
CA SER A 154 11.54 -1.97 51.94
C SER A 154 11.29 -2.78 53.22
N LEU A 155 10.63 -3.94 53.08
CA LEU A 155 10.40 -4.89 54.16
C LEU A 155 11.68 -5.68 54.51
N LYS A 156 12.47 -6.06 53.51
CA LYS A 156 13.72 -6.82 53.66
C LYS A 156 14.81 -6.28 52.71
N PRO A 157 15.66 -5.33 53.19
CA PRO A 157 16.63 -4.63 52.37
C PRO A 157 17.78 -5.49 51.80
N ASP A 158 18.21 -6.53 52.51
CA ASP A 158 19.41 -7.30 52.16
C ASP A 158 19.07 -8.59 51.41
N GLN A 159 18.46 -8.43 50.23
CA GLN A 159 18.07 -9.55 49.36
C GLN A 159 18.73 -9.43 47.97
N PRO A 160 19.96 -9.96 47.80
CA PRO A 160 20.70 -9.87 46.53
C PRO A 160 19.94 -10.43 45.33
N SER A 161 19.22 -11.55 45.50
CA SER A 161 18.40 -12.16 44.45
C SER A 161 17.22 -11.28 44.01
N VAL A 162 16.62 -10.51 44.93
CA VAL A 162 15.54 -9.56 44.62
C VAL A 162 16.09 -8.32 43.91
N LEU A 163 17.24 -7.81 44.37
CA LEU A 163 17.97 -6.72 43.68
C LEU A 163 18.32 -7.11 42.24
N VAL A 164 18.79 -8.34 42.00
CA VAL A 164 19.05 -8.86 40.65
C VAL A 164 17.76 -8.98 39.84
N LYS A 165 16.67 -9.52 40.40
CA LYS A 165 15.38 -9.65 39.68
C LYS A 165 14.84 -8.29 39.24
N MET A 166 14.82 -7.31 40.15
CA MET A 166 14.42 -5.94 39.86
C MET A 166 15.36 -5.28 38.84
N GLY A 167 16.67 -5.42 39.03
CA GLY A 167 17.68 -4.91 38.11
C GLY A 167 17.52 -5.46 36.69
N LYS A 168 17.22 -6.75 36.53
CA LYS A 168 16.92 -7.37 35.22
C LYS A 168 15.66 -6.82 34.57
N VAL A 169 14.64 -6.46 35.35
CA VAL A 169 13.43 -5.80 34.86
C VAL A 169 13.76 -4.39 34.35
N LEU A 170 14.49 -3.62 35.16
CA LEU A 170 14.92 -2.26 34.81
C LEU A 170 15.84 -2.22 33.60
N LEU A 171 16.77 -3.17 33.48
CA LEU A 171 17.67 -3.30 32.35
C LEU A 171 16.89 -3.53 31.06
N ARG A 172 15.91 -4.45 31.07
CA ARG A 172 15.04 -4.71 29.90
C ARG A 172 14.14 -3.53 29.54
N SER A 173 13.85 -2.63 30.48
CA SER A 173 13.09 -1.41 30.23
C SER A 173 13.97 -0.20 29.88
N GLY A 174 15.27 -0.40 29.60
CA GLY A 174 16.21 0.68 29.23
C GLY A 174 16.67 1.58 30.39
N ARG A 175 16.33 1.24 31.64
CA ARG A 175 16.70 2.01 32.84
C ARG A 175 18.07 1.55 33.38
N THR A 176 19.09 1.62 32.52
CA THR A 176 20.42 1.03 32.76
C THR A 176 21.14 1.61 33.97
N ALA A 177 21.04 2.93 34.20
CA ALA A 177 21.67 3.57 35.34
C ALA A 177 21.14 3.05 36.69
N GLU A 178 19.83 2.78 36.76
CA GLU A 178 19.20 2.24 37.97
C GLU A 178 19.50 0.76 38.15
N ALA A 179 19.52 -0.01 37.05
CA ALA A 179 19.98 -1.40 37.07
C ALA A 179 21.42 -1.51 37.58
N MET A 180 22.31 -0.59 37.17
CA MET A 180 23.69 -0.48 37.66
C MET A 180 23.77 -0.19 39.16
N ALA A 181 22.93 0.70 39.68
CA ALA A 181 22.88 0.98 41.12
C ALA A 181 22.44 -0.25 41.93
N LEU A 182 21.42 -0.98 41.45
CA LEU A 182 20.98 -2.23 42.08
C LEU A 182 22.05 -3.33 41.99
N TYR A 183 22.76 -3.41 40.87
CA TYR A 183 23.88 -4.32 40.69
C TYR A 183 25.01 -4.04 41.68
N ALA A 184 25.45 -2.79 41.81
CA ALA A 184 26.49 -2.40 42.76
C ALA A 184 26.13 -2.80 44.20
N ARG A 185 24.86 -2.65 44.58
CA ARG A 185 24.33 -3.08 45.87
C ARG A 185 24.24 -4.60 46.01
N ALA A 186 23.84 -5.33 44.96
CA ALA A 186 23.80 -6.78 44.99
C ALA A 186 25.22 -7.39 45.10
N ARG A 187 26.19 -6.80 44.40
CA ARG A 187 27.61 -7.17 44.43
C ARG A 187 28.26 -6.91 45.78
N SER A 188 27.92 -5.81 46.46
CA SER A 188 28.46 -5.55 47.81
C SER A 188 27.94 -6.54 48.85
N LEU A 189 26.70 -7.04 48.68
CA LEU A 189 26.08 -8.00 49.59
C LEU A 189 26.54 -9.45 49.34
N ALA A 190 26.66 -9.87 48.07
CA ALA A 190 26.98 -11.26 47.72
C ALA A 190 27.72 -11.36 46.36
N PRO A 191 29.02 -11.04 46.29
CA PRO A 191 29.78 -11.01 45.03
C PRO A 191 29.98 -12.40 44.39
N GLU A 192 29.96 -13.46 45.20
CA GLU A 192 30.13 -14.85 44.76
C GLU A 192 28.81 -15.50 44.31
N LEU A 193 27.67 -14.83 44.48
CA LEU A 193 26.37 -15.38 44.10
C LEU A 193 26.27 -15.46 42.57
N ALA A 194 25.98 -16.66 42.04
CA ALA A 194 25.90 -16.91 40.61
C ALA A 194 24.96 -15.91 39.89
N ASP A 195 23.78 -15.65 40.46
CA ASP A 195 22.81 -14.68 39.93
C ASP A 195 23.38 -13.25 39.78
N VAL A 196 24.29 -12.85 40.68
CA VAL A 196 24.92 -11.52 40.67
C VAL A 196 25.98 -11.44 39.58
N ARG A 197 26.79 -12.48 39.41
CA ARG A 197 27.77 -12.59 38.31
C ARG A 197 27.11 -12.66 36.94
N ASP A 198 26.00 -13.39 36.84
CA ASP A 198 25.19 -13.45 35.63
C ASP A 198 24.61 -12.08 35.29
N PHE A 199 24.16 -11.34 36.32
CA PHE A 199 23.66 -9.98 36.13
C PHE A 199 24.77 -8.99 35.78
N GLU A 200 25.97 -9.10 36.35
CA GLU A 200 27.15 -8.32 35.96
C GLU A 200 27.44 -8.49 34.47
N ARG A 201 27.54 -9.75 33.99
CA ARG A 201 27.78 -10.03 32.57
C ARG A 201 26.66 -9.47 31.69
N GLN A 202 25.41 -9.60 32.11
CA GLN A 202 24.27 -9.07 31.37
C GLN A 202 24.32 -7.55 31.25
N ILE A 203 24.61 -6.83 32.33
CA ILE A 203 24.72 -5.37 32.30
C ILE A 203 25.92 -4.94 31.46
N LEU A 204 27.08 -5.58 31.61
CA LEU A 204 28.27 -5.26 30.82
C LEU A 204 28.06 -5.52 29.33
N THR A 205 27.28 -6.55 28.98
CA THR A 205 26.84 -6.77 27.59
C THR A 205 25.91 -5.65 27.12
N GLU A 206 24.97 -5.21 27.97
CA GLU A 206 24.02 -4.13 27.66
C GLU A 206 24.67 -2.75 27.56
N THR A 207 25.74 -2.48 28.32
CA THR A 207 26.50 -1.23 28.21
C THR A 207 27.51 -1.30 27.06
N GLY A 208 28.04 -2.49 26.77
CA GLY A 208 29.07 -2.72 25.74
C GLY A 208 30.41 -2.04 26.04
N ASN A 209 30.65 -1.67 27.30
CA ASN A 209 31.93 -1.13 27.72
C ASN A 209 32.99 -2.25 27.76
N LEU A 210 33.81 -2.32 26.70
CA LEU A 210 34.89 -3.30 26.58
C LEU A 210 35.88 -3.22 27.76
N GLY A 211 36.17 -2.01 28.26
CA GLY A 211 37.13 -1.83 29.36
C GLY A 211 36.66 -2.46 30.67
N ASP A 212 35.39 -2.25 31.03
CA ASP A 212 34.80 -2.83 32.24
C ASP A 212 34.69 -4.36 32.13
N ALA A 213 34.33 -4.86 30.94
CA ALA A 213 34.30 -6.29 30.67
C ALA A 213 35.71 -6.92 30.72
N GLU A 214 36.73 -6.25 30.19
CA GLU A 214 38.13 -6.69 30.28
C GLU A 214 38.60 -6.78 31.74
N ALA A 215 38.27 -5.77 32.56
CA ALA A 215 38.59 -5.78 33.99
C ALA A 215 37.89 -6.93 34.73
N MET A 216 36.61 -7.20 34.42
CA MET A 216 35.87 -8.33 34.98
C MET A 216 36.50 -9.67 34.62
N VAL A 217 36.82 -9.89 33.34
CA VAL A 217 37.43 -11.14 32.86
C VAL A 217 38.79 -11.35 33.54
N ALA A 218 39.63 -10.31 33.62
CA ALA A 218 40.94 -10.39 34.27
C ALA A 218 40.85 -10.65 35.78
N ALA A 219 39.82 -10.12 36.45
CA ALA A 219 39.58 -10.38 37.87
C ALA A 219 39.06 -11.79 38.13
N GLN A 220 38.28 -12.36 37.20
CA GLN A 220 37.67 -13.68 37.36
C GLN A 220 38.65 -14.83 37.07
N THR A 221 39.49 -14.70 36.04
CA THR A 221 40.37 -15.81 35.63
C THR A 221 41.57 -15.32 34.83
N GLN A 222 42.68 -16.07 34.94
CA GLN A 222 43.90 -15.88 34.14
C GLN A 222 44.10 -17.01 33.11
N ASP A 223 43.27 -18.05 33.14
CA ASP A 223 43.33 -19.15 32.17
C ASP A 223 42.91 -18.66 30.77
N PRO A 224 43.78 -18.76 29.74
CA PRO A 224 43.45 -18.32 28.39
C PRO A 224 42.16 -18.95 27.83
N VAL A 225 41.88 -20.22 28.12
CA VAL A 225 40.70 -20.92 27.60
C VAL A 225 39.42 -20.38 28.26
N GLU A 226 39.42 -20.21 29.58
CA GLU A 226 38.29 -19.62 30.29
C GLU A 226 38.06 -18.15 29.90
N ARG A 227 39.14 -17.38 29.70
CA ARG A 227 39.06 -16.00 29.18
C ARG A 227 38.44 -15.95 27.79
N ALA A 228 38.87 -16.84 26.89
CA ALA A 228 38.29 -16.94 25.55
C ALA A 228 36.78 -17.22 25.62
N ARG A 229 36.34 -18.13 26.49
CA ARG A 229 34.92 -18.45 26.72
C ARG A 229 34.13 -17.25 27.24
N LEU A 230 34.69 -16.45 28.14
CA LEU A 230 34.01 -15.26 28.68
C LEU A 230 33.87 -14.17 27.61
N TYR A 231 34.94 -13.87 26.87
CA TYR A 231 34.88 -12.91 25.75
C TYR A 231 33.91 -13.36 24.66
N ASP A 232 33.90 -14.64 24.30
CA ASP A 232 32.94 -15.21 23.36
C ASP A 232 31.49 -15.07 23.84
N GLY A 233 31.25 -15.25 25.15
CA GLY A 233 29.95 -14.99 25.76
C GLY A 233 29.46 -13.55 25.60
N PHE A 234 30.34 -12.56 25.81
CA PHE A 234 30.04 -11.15 25.56
C PHE A 234 29.77 -10.87 24.08
N GLY A 235 30.64 -11.36 23.19
CA GLY A 235 30.48 -11.20 21.75
C GLY A 235 29.15 -11.78 21.25
N ASN A 236 28.78 -12.98 21.70
CA ASN A 236 27.51 -13.62 21.38
C ASN A 236 26.29 -12.88 21.95
N GLY A 237 26.42 -12.28 23.14
CA GLY A 237 25.40 -11.41 23.70
C GLY A 237 25.16 -10.16 22.84
N LEU A 238 26.24 -9.47 22.46
CA LEU A 238 26.20 -8.30 21.59
C LEU A 238 25.68 -8.62 20.18
N LEU A 239 26.04 -9.79 19.63
CA LEU A 239 25.48 -10.31 18.37
C LEU A 239 23.96 -10.42 18.42
N LYS A 240 23.40 -11.01 19.50
CA LYS A 240 21.95 -11.11 19.71
C LYS A 240 21.28 -9.74 19.85
N GLN A 241 22.01 -8.76 20.39
CA GLN A 241 21.57 -7.37 20.46
C GLN A 241 21.78 -6.59 19.15
N ARG A 242 22.35 -7.23 18.11
CA ARG A 242 22.73 -6.62 16.83
C ARG A 242 23.76 -5.47 16.96
N ARG A 243 24.60 -5.51 18.00
CA ARG A 243 25.70 -4.56 18.24
C ARG A 243 26.98 -5.08 17.62
N PHE A 244 26.97 -5.16 16.29
CA PHE A 244 27.95 -5.94 15.52
C PHE A 244 29.38 -5.43 15.67
N GLY A 245 29.62 -4.11 15.63
CA GLY A 245 30.97 -3.54 15.78
C GLY A 245 31.62 -3.87 17.12
N GLU A 246 30.85 -3.83 18.21
CA GLU A 246 31.32 -4.18 19.54
C GLU A 246 31.54 -5.69 19.67
N ALA A 247 30.64 -6.50 19.10
CA ALA A 247 30.80 -7.94 19.04
C ALA A 247 32.11 -8.34 18.33
N VAL A 248 32.48 -7.69 17.22
CA VAL A 248 33.75 -7.91 16.52
C VAL A 248 34.94 -7.74 17.46
N ALA A 249 34.95 -6.67 18.26
CA ALA A 249 36.05 -6.40 19.19
C ALA A 249 36.18 -7.51 20.25
N PHE A 250 35.07 -7.99 20.82
CA PHE A 250 35.08 -9.10 21.78
C PHE A 250 35.54 -10.42 21.14
N GLN A 251 35.15 -10.71 19.91
CA GLN A 251 35.57 -11.95 19.24
C GLN A 251 37.04 -11.94 18.85
N GLN A 252 37.60 -10.78 18.49
CA GLN A 252 39.05 -10.65 18.33
C GLN A 252 39.81 -10.93 19.63
N ARG A 253 39.27 -10.53 20.80
CA ARG A 253 39.86 -10.87 22.11
C ARG A 253 39.73 -12.34 22.46
N ALA A 254 38.60 -12.97 22.13
CA ALA A 254 38.43 -14.41 22.32
C ALA A 254 39.47 -15.20 21.49
N ILE A 255 39.63 -14.86 20.20
CA ILE A 255 40.60 -15.50 19.29
C ILE A 255 42.04 -15.29 19.76
N ALA A 256 42.38 -14.09 20.27
CA ALA A 256 43.71 -13.83 20.80
C ALA A 256 44.06 -14.71 22.01
N CYS A 257 43.05 -15.19 22.76
CA CYS A 257 43.24 -16.09 23.90
C CYS A 257 43.28 -17.57 23.47
N ASP A 258 42.52 -17.96 22.46
CA ASP A 258 42.45 -19.34 21.94
C ASP A 258 42.36 -19.37 20.40
N PRO A 259 43.48 -19.24 19.68
CA PRO A 259 43.50 -19.06 18.23
C PRO A 259 43.21 -20.33 17.42
N ASN A 260 43.11 -21.50 18.06
CA ASN A 260 42.92 -22.80 17.39
C ASN A 260 41.46 -23.30 17.49
N ARG A 261 40.53 -22.47 17.95
CA ARG A 261 39.12 -22.83 18.10
C ARG A 261 38.28 -22.25 16.97
N ALA A 262 37.85 -23.11 16.05
CA ALA A 262 37.10 -22.72 14.85
C ALA A 262 35.81 -21.93 15.17
N GLU A 263 35.10 -22.30 16.25
CA GLU A 263 33.87 -21.63 16.71
C GLU A 263 34.05 -20.11 16.91
N LEU A 264 35.21 -19.67 17.40
CA LEU A 264 35.47 -18.25 17.65
C LEU A 264 35.58 -17.45 16.33
N TYR A 265 36.19 -18.04 15.31
CA TYR A 265 36.23 -17.46 13.97
C TYR A 265 34.87 -17.46 13.29
N PHE A 266 34.02 -18.47 13.52
CA PHE A 266 32.62 -18.45 13.06
C PHE A 266 31.84 -17.31 13.69
N ASN A 267 31.96 -17.10 15.01
CA ASN A 267 31.26 -16.03 15.70
C ASN A 267 31.81 -14.65 15.30
N LEU A 268 33.13 -14.51 15.07
CA LEU A 268 33.72 -13.31 14.48
C LEU A 268 33.15 -13.06 13.08
N ALA A 269 33.08 -14.08 12.23
CA ALA A 269 32.54 -13.96 10.89
C ALA A 269 31.06 -13.55 10.88
N ALA A 270 30.25 -14.08 11.80
CA ALA A 270 28.87 -13.66 11.99
C ALA A 270 28.76 -12.19 12.43
N ALA A 271 29.66 -11.71 13.30
CA ALA A 271 29.72 -10.31 13.72
C ALA A 271 30.12 -9.38 12.58
N LEU A 272 31.13 -9.78 11.78
CA LEU A 272 31.56 -9.05 10.59
C LEU A 272 30.47 -9.01 9.51
N GLU A 273 29.73 -10.12 9.31
CA GLU A 273 28.58 -10.18 8.42
C GLU A 273 27.51 -9.18 8.82
N GLY A 274 27.12 -9.15 10.11
CA GLY A 274 26.15 -8.19 10.62
C GLY A 274 26.62 -6.74 10.53
N ALA A 275 27.92 -6.49 10.69
CA ALA A 275 28.55 -5.18 10.49
C ALA A 275 28.68 -4.76 9.01
N GLY A 276 28.26 -5.61 8.06
CA GLY A 276 28.39 -5.34 6.63
C GLY A 276 29.80 -5.53 6.06
N GLN A 277 30.76 -6.00 6.87
CA GLN A 277 32.16 -6.23 6.48
C GLN A 277 32.32 -7.59 5.77
N GLN A 278 31.72 -7.71 4.58
CA GLN A 278 31.57 -8.98 3.87
C GLN A 278 32.89 -9.70 3.55
N ARG A 279 33.93 -8.95 3.16
CA ARG A 279 35.25 -9.53 2.82
C ARG A 279 35.95 -10.10 4.05
N ASP A 280 35.92 -9.36 5.15
CA ASP A 280 36.54 -9.79 6.40
C ASP A 280 35.77 -10.98 7.01
N ALA A 281 34.43 -10.99 6.87
CA ALA A 281 33.62 -12.14 7.25
C ALA A 281 33.99 -13.40 6.47
N ILE A 282 34.20 -13.31 5.14
CA ILE A 282 34.69 -14.44 4.34
C ILE A 282 36.05 -14.92 4.84
N ALA A 283 37.00 -14.01 5.11
CA ALA A 283 38.32 -14.38 5.62
C ALA A 283 38.26 -15.07 6.99
N ALA A 284 37.36 -14.61 7.88
CA ALA A 284 37.12 -15.25 9.17
C ALA A 284 36.50 -16.65 9.01
N TYR A 285 35.49 -16.84 8.15
CA TYR A 285 34.96 -18.18 7.86
C TYR A 285 36.02 -19.10 7.24
N GLN A 286 36.87 -18.60 6.34
CA GLN A 286 37.98 -19.38 5.76
C GLN A 286 39.01 -19.79 6.83
N SER A 287 39.29 -18.91 7.80
CA SER A 287 40.17 -19.23 8.94
C SER A 287 39.56 -20.33 9.80
N ALA A 288 38.24 -20.30 10.02
CA ALA A 288 37.55 -21.37 10.72
C ALA A 288 37.60 -22.71 9.96
N LEU A 289 37.38 -22.68 8.64
CA LEU A 289 37.44 -23.85 7.75
C LEU A 289 38.86 -24.41 7.61
N ALA A 290 39.91 -23.59 7.81
CA ALA A 290 41.28 -24.08 7.88
C ALA A 290 41.54 -24.94 9.13
N ILE A 291 40.81 -24.68 10.22
CA ILE A 291 40.87 -25.45 11.47
C ILE A 291 39.93 -26.67 11.39
N GLU A 292 38.72 -26.49 10.86
CA GLU A 292 37.70 -27.55 10.69
C GLU A 292 37.23 -27.66 9.22
N PRO A 293 37.98 -28.36 8.33
CA PRO A 293 37.68 -28.41 6.90
C PRO A 293 36.41 -29.17 6.52
N GLU A 294 35.91 -30.03 7.40
CA GLU A 294 34.70 -30.86 7.16
C GLU A 294 33.40 -30.16 7.56
N ARG A 295 33.47 -28.87 7.92
CA ARG A 295 32.33 -28.10 8.41
C ARG A 295 31.49 -27.51 7.28
N ALA A 296 30.49 -28.28 6.83
CA ALA A 296 29.62 -27.92 5.69
C ALA A 296 28.91 -26.56 5.83
N ASP A 297 28.44 -26.17 7.02
CA ASP A 297 27.77 -24.88 7.27
C ASP A 297 28.70 -23.69 7.00
N GLY A 298 30.02 -23.83 7.19
CA GLY A 298 31.00 -22.80 6.86
C GLY A 298 31.04 -22.49 5.36
N TYR A 299 31.03 -23.52 4.51
CA TYR A 299 30.98 -23.34 3.06
C TYR A 299 29.67 -22.72 2.60
N VAL A 300 28.53 -23.04 3.25
CA VAL A 300 27.25 -22.37 2.99
C VAL A 300 27.36 -20.87 3.30
N LYS A 301 27.95 -20.49 4.44
CA LYS A 301 28.13 -19.08 4.81
C LYS A 301 29.03 -18.33 3.83
N VAL A 302 30.17 -18.91 3.45
CA VAL A 302 31.07 -18.35 2.43
C VAL A 302 30.33 -18.18 1.10
N GLY A 303 29.59 -19.19 0.65
CA GLY A 303 28.82 -19.14 -0.59
C GLY A 303 27.76 -18.03 -0.60
N ILE A 304 27.04 -17.82 0.51
CA ILE A 304 26.03 -16.76 0.64
C ILE A 304 26.69 -15.37 0.51
N LEU A 305 27.82 -15.15 1.18
CA LEU A 305 28.53 -13.87 1.11
C LEU A 305 29.10 -13.62 -0.30
N LEU A 306 29.69 -14.64 -0.93
CA LEU A 306 30.16 -14.55 -2.32
C LEU A 306 29.02 -14.22 -3.29
N ARG A 307 27.84 -14.83 -3.12
CA ARG A 307 26.65 -14.52 -3.92
C ARG A 307 26.17 -13.09 -3.71
N ARG A 308 26.11 -12.57 -2.48
CA ARG A 308 25.79 -11.15 -2.20
C ARG A 308 26.80 -10.20 -2.85
N MET A 309 28.06 -10.63 -2.95
CA MET A 309 29.10 -9.95 -3.72
C MET A 309 29.04 -10.26 -5.23
N HIS A 310 27.98 -10.88 -5.74
CA HIS A 310 27.79 -11.38 -7.11
C HIS A 310 29.01 -12.11 -7.71
N LEU A 311 29.77 -12.81 -6.86
CA LEU A 311 30.85 -13.71 -7.26
C LEU A 311 30.28 -15.13 -7.40
N ASN A 312 29.40 -15.30 -8.39
CA ASN A 312 28.54 -16.48 -8.51
C ASN A 312 29.32 -17.79 -8.67
N ASP A 313 30.42 -17.81 -9.42
CA ASP A 313 31.22 -19.04 -9.61
C ASP A 313 31.90 -19.50 -8.32
N GLY A 314 32.42 -18.54 -7.54
CA GLY A 314 32.98 -18.82 -6.21
C GLY A 314 31.90 -19.33 -5.26
N ALA A 315 30.71 -18.72 -5.29
CA ALA A 315 29.57 -19.16 -4.50
C ALA A 315 29.12 -20.58 -4.86
N ILE A 316 28.98 -20.89 -6.16
CA ILE A 316 28.65 -22.24 -6.65
C ILE A 316 29.69 -23.26 -6.18
N THR A 317 30.98 -22.91 -6.24
CA THR A 317 32.07 -23.79 -5.77
C THR A 317 31.93 -24.09 -4.28
N ALA A 318 31.70 -23.06 -3.46
CA ALA A 318 31.49 -23.23 -2.02
C ALA A 318 30.24 -24.09 -1.71
N PHE A 319 29.11 -23.83 -2.37
CA PHE A 319 27.90 -24.64 -2.14
C PHE A 319 28.05 -26.09 -2.60
N ARG A 320 28.76 -26.36 -3.71
CA ARG A 320 29.07 -27.72 -4.13
C ARG A 320 29.92 -28.46 -3.11
N GLU A 321 30.87 -27.78 -2.48
CA GLU A 321 31.67 -28.37 -1.40
C GLU A 321 30.82 -28.66 -0.16
N ALA A 322 29.90 -27.76 0.20
CA ALA A 322 28.93 -28.01 1.27
C ALA A 322 28.06 -29.25 0.97
N VAL A 323 27.55 -29.38 -0.27
CA VAL A 323 26.78 -30.56 -0.72
C VAL A 323 27.63 -31.83 -0.75
N ARG A 324 28.92 -31.74 -1.09
CA ARG A 324 29.85 -32.87 -1.08
C ARG A 324 30.07 -33.40 0.34
N LEU A 325 30.21 -32.49 1.30
CA LEU A 325 30.41 -32.81 2.72
C LEU A 325 29.13 -33.33 3.39
N ASP A 326 27.99 -32.71 3.11
CA ASP A 326 26.68 -33.18 3.57
C ASP A 326 25.65 -33.14 2.41
N PRO A 327 25.42 -34.29 1.73
CA PRO A 327 24.47 -34.38 0.64
C PRO A 327 23.01 -34.14 1.03
N LYS A 328 22.66 -34.15 2.32
CA LYS A 328 21.28 -33.89 2.80
C LYS A 328 21.10 -32.49 3.38
N LEU A 329 22.13 -31.64 3.31
CA LEU A 329 22.08 -30.27 3.80
C LEU A 329 21.18 -29.41 2.89
N VAL A 330 19.91 -29.26 3.30
CA VAL A 330 18.86 -28.55 2.56
C VAL A 330 19.31 -27.14 2.17
N ASP A 331 19.90 -26.40 3.10
CA ASP A 331 20.35 -25.02 2.87
C ASP A 331 21.44 -24.93 1.80
N ALA A 332 22.31 -25.94 1.67
CA ALA A 332 23.35 -25.97 0.65
C ALA A 332 22.75 -26.17 -0.75
N HIS A 333 21.84 -27.13 -0.91
CA HIS A 333 21.14 -27.37 -2.18
C HIS A 333 20.28 -26.18 -2.59
N TYR A 334 19.50 -25.62 -1.65
CA TYR A 334 18.68 -24.44 -1.92
C TYR A 334 19.54 -23.25 -2.38
N ASN A 335 20.61 -22.92 -1.66
CA ASN A 335 21.46 -21.80 -2.03
C ASN A 335 22.26 -22.07 -3.32
N LEU A 336 22.66 -23.31 -3.59
CA LEU A 336 23.24 -23.72 -4.87
C LEU A 336 22.25 -23.46 -6.01
N ALA A 337 21.01 -23.92 -5.87
CA ALA A 337 19.96 -23.78 -6.88
C ALA A 337 19.66 -22.31 -7.20
N VAL A 338 19.47 -21.47 -6.17
CA VAL A 338 19.26 -20.02 -6.35
C VAL A 338 20.45 -19.36 -7.05
N THR A 339 21.69 -19.77 -6.72
CA THR A 339 22.89 -19.19 -7.34
C THR A 339 23.03 -19.61 -8.80
N LEU A 340 22.74 -20.87 -9.12
CA LEU A 340 22.71 -21.39 -10.49
C LEU A 340 21.63 -20.69 -11.32
N LYS A 341 20.45 -20.44 -10.73
CA LYS A 341 19.38 -19.64 -11.35
C LYS A 341 19.86 -18.22 -11.69
N ILE A 342 20.53 -17.52 -10.76
CA ILE A 342 21.10 -16.18 -10.99
C ILE A 342 22.20 -16.23 -12.06
N ALA A 343 22.99 -17.31 -12.11
CA ALA A 343 24.02 -17.53 -13.12
C ALA A 343 23.49 -18.02 -14.48
N ASN A 344 22.16 -18.06 -14.68
CA ASN A 344 21.49 -18.54 -15.90
C ASN A 344 21.82 -20.00 -16.28
N ARG A 345 22.13 -20.85 -15.29
CA ARG A 345 22.40 -22.30 -15.45
C ARG A 345 21.16 -23.10 -15.08
N ALA A 346 20.11 -22.96 -15.89
CA ALA A 346 18.76 -23.42 -15.56
C ALA A 346 18.64 -24.93 -15.29
N GLU A 347 19.25 -25.78 -16.12
CA GLU A 347 19.19 -27.25 -15.94
C GLU A 347 19.79 -27.71 -14.62
N GLU A 348 20.97 -27.17 -14.27
CA GLU A 348 21.62 -27.46 -13.00
C GLU A 348 20.84 -26.88 -11.81
N ALA A 349 20.23 -25.70 -11.98
CA ALA A 349 19.38 -25.10 -10.96
C ALA A 349 18.14 -25.97 -10.69
N THR A 350 17.51 -26.53 -11.73
CA THR A 350 16.38 -27.45 -11.60
C THR A 350 16.77 -28.68 -10.80
N ALA A 351 17.87 -29.35 -11.15
CA ALA A 351 18.36 -30.51 -10.42
C ALA A 351 18.65 -30.20 -8.94
N ALA A 352 19.27 -29.06 -8.65
CA ALA A 352 19.53 -28.64 -7.28
C ALA A 352 18.25 -28.30 -6.50
N PHE A 353 17.25 -27.68 -7.13
CA PHE A 353 15.94 -27.45 -6.50
C PHE A 353 15.18 -28.75 -6.25
N ASP A 354 15.22 -29.69 -7.19
CA ASP A 354 14.57 -31.00 -7.03
C ASP A 354 15.15 -31.74 -5.81
N HIS A 355 16.47 -31.79 -5.66
CA HIS A 355 17.11 -32.35 -4.47
C HIS A 355 16.78 -31.58 -3.18
N ALA A 356 16.71 -30.25 -3.23
CA ALA A 356 16.31 -29.44 -2.09
C ALA A 356 14.86 -29.76 -1.65
N VAL A 357 13.94 -29.97 -2.60
CA VAL A 357 12.55 -30.38 -2.34
C VAL A 357 12.48 -31.82 -1.83
N GLU A 358 13.29 -32.75 -2.36
CA GLU A 358 13.37 -34.12 -1.84
C GLU A 358 13.80 -34.16 -0.37
N CYS A 359 14.80 -33.34 -0.01
CA CYS A 359 15.29 -33.26 1.37
C CYS A 359 14.31 -32.53 2.30
N ALA A 360 13.55 -31.55 1.79
CA ALA A 360 12.59 -30.76 2.56
C ALA A 360 11.25 -30.57 1.82
N PRO A 361 10.41 -31.63 1.69
CA PRO A 361 9.24 -31.62 0.81
C PRO A 361 8.13 -30.69 1.28
N GLN A 362 8.18 -30.21 2.52
CA GLN A 362 7.19 -29.29 3.10
C GLN A 362 7.65 -27.82 3.09
N SER A 363 8.85 -27.53 2.58
CA SER A 363 9.41 -26.17 2.53
C SER A 363 8.79 -25.37 1.40
N LEU A 364 7.92 -24.42 1.76
CA LEU A 364 7.27 -23.54 0.78
C LEU A 364 8.27 -22.57 0.14
N VAL A 365 9.29 -22.12 0.87
CA VAL A 365 10.34 -21.23 0.33
C VAL A 365 11.02 -21.86 -0.88
N ILE A 366 11.43 -23.14 -0.75
CA ILE A 366 12.12 -23.86 -1.83
C ILE A 366 11.17 -24.11 -3.00
N ARG A 367 9.91 -24.48 -2.72
CA ARG A 367 8.90 -24.77 -3.75
C ARG A 367 8.53 -23.53 -4.57
N PHE A 368 8.30 -22.36 -3.94
CA PHE A 368 8.01 -21.14 -4.67
C PHE A 368 9.19 -20.67 -5.54
N GLU A 369 10.43 -20.83 -5.06
CA GLU A 369 11.62 -20.53 -5.87
C GLU A 369 11.77 -21.46 -7.08
N ARG A 370 11.46 -22.75 -6.89
CA ARG A 370 11.40 -23.76 -7.96
C ARG A 370 10.28 -23.45 -8.97
N ILE A 371 9.08 -23.12 -8.50
CA ILE A 371 7.97 -22.66 -9.35
C ILE A 371 8.42 -21.45 -10.18
N HIS A 372 9.08 -20.47 -9.57
CA HIS A 372 9.59 -19.32 -10.30
C HIS A 372 10.65 -19.72 -11.33
N LEU A 373 11.55 -20.67 -11.04
CA LEU A 373 12.50 -21.18 -12.04
C LEU A 373 11.77 -21.82 -13.23
N LYS A 374 10.78 -22.67 -12.95
CA LYS A 374 9.91 -23.29 -13.96
C LYS A 374 9.20 -22.23 -14.82
N ARG A 375 8.64 -21.19 -14.20
CA ARG A 375 8.04 -20.03 -14.88
C ARG A 375 9.03 -19.31 -15.79
N VAL A 376 10.25 -19.02 -15.31
CA VAL A 376 11.31 -18.39 -16.13
C VAL A 376 11.71 -19.27 -17.32
N ALA A 377 11.77 -20.58 -17.13
CA ALA A 377 12.09 -21.55 -18.17
C ALA A 377 10.90 -21.89 -19.08
N CYS A 378 9.69 -21.38 -18.78
CA CYS A 378 8.44 -21.85 -19.37
C CYS A 378 8.29 -23.38 -19.36
N ASP A 379 8.80 -24.03 -18.32
CA ASP A 379 8.57 -25.45 -18.05
C ASP A 379 7.27 -25.60 -17.25
N TRP A 380 6.20 -25.96 -17.94
CA TRP A 380 4.86 -26.00 -17.35
C TRP A 380 4.44 -27.40 -16.90
N ALA A 381 5.34 -28.39 -16.95
CA ALA A 381 5.03 -29.74 -16.50
C ALA A 381 4.63 -29.76 -15.01
N GLY A 382 3.35 -30.06 -14.75
CA GLY A 382 2.76 -30.14 -13.41
C GLY A 382 2.81 -28.84 -12.61
N ILE A 383 2.99 -27.68 -13.26
CA ILE A 383 3.20 -26.41 -12.56
C ILE A 383 1.92 -25.90 -11.87
N GLU A 384 0.76 -26.07 -12.52
CA GLU A 384 -0.53 -25.57 -12.02
C GLU A 384 -0.92 -26.27 -10.71
N ASP A 385 -0.82 -27.60 -10.65
CA ASP A 385 -1.05 -28.39 -9.43
C ASP A 385 -0.10 -27.98 -8.29
N GLU A 386 1.18 -27.75 -8.62
CA GLU A 386 2.20 -27.36 -7.64
C GLU A 386 1.95 -25.96 -7.08
N GLU A 387 1.53 -25.02 -7.93
CA GLU A 387 1.15 -23.66 -7.55
C GLU A 387 -0.09 -23.63 -6.67
N GLU A 388 -1.18 -24.28 -7.09
CA GLU A 388 -2.41 -24.35 -6.32
C GLU A 388 -2.16 -24.94 -4.93
N HIS A 389 -1.41 -26.05 -4.87
CA HIS A 389 -1.00 -26.66 -3.62
C HIS A 389 -0.19 -25.72 -2.73
N CYS A 390 0.84 -25.06 -3.27
CA CYS A 390 1.70 -24.18 -2.50
C CYS A 390 0.96 -22.94 -1.99
N ILE A 391 0.08 -22.35 -2.80
CA ILE A 391 -0.76 -21.20 -2.43
C ILE A 391 -1.72 -21.60 -1.31
N ALA A 392 -2.43 -22.72 -1.44
CA ALA A 392 -3.34 -23.22 -0.41
C ALA A 392 -2.61 -23.51 0.92
N MET A 393 -1.44 -24.14 0.85
CA MET A 393 -0.62 -24.42 2.02
C MET A 393 -0.06 -23.15 2.67
N ARG A 394 0.31 -22.14 1.87
CA ARG A 394 0.74 -20.83 2.36
C ARG A 394 -0.40 -20.11 3.08
N ARG A 395 -1.61 -20.09 2.51
CA ARG A 395 -2.81 -19.54 3.17
C ARG A 395 -3.05 -20.19 4.53
N LYS A 396 -2.92 -21.52 4.61
CA LYS A 396 -3.11 -22.28 5.85
C LYS A 396 -2.02 -22.02 6.91
N ARG A 397 -0.76 -21.94 6.50
CA ARG A 397 0.40 -21.86 7.43
C ARG A 397 0.89 -20.43 7.69
N GLN A 398 0.45 -19.45 6.90
CA GLN A 398 0.99 -18.09 6.85
C GLN A 398 2.53 -18.08 6.73
N ALA A 399 3.08 -19.03 5.96
CA ALA A 399 4.52 -19.18 5.84
C ALA A 399 5.18 -17.94 5.19
N PRO A 400 6.36 -17.52 5.66
CA PRO A 400 7.04 -16.38 5.09
C PRO A 400 7.72 -16.79 3.78
N VAL A 401 7.19 -16.27 2.68
CA VAL A 401 7.70 -16.48 1.32
C VAL A 401 7.99 -15.11 0.72
N ALA A 402 9.04 -15.02 -0.11
CA ALA A 402 9.41 -13.75 -0.74
C ALA A 402 8.21 -13.19 -1.54
N PRO A 403 7.66 -12.01 -1.20
CA PRO A 403 6.42 -11.52 -1.79
C PRO A 403 6.46 -11.37 -3.31
N PHE A 404 7.62 -11.06 -3.89
CA PHE A 404 7.82 -11.00 -5.34
C PHE A 404 7.44 -12.30 -6.07
N LEU A 405 7.64 -13.47 -5.45
CA LEU A 405 7.33 -14.76 -6.06
C LEU A 405 5.83 -15.00 -6.24
N LEU A 406 4.98 -14.23 -5.57
CA LEU A 406 3.52 -14.34 -5.66
C LEU A 406 2.92 -13.47 -6.76
N LEU A 407 3.63 -12.43 -7.22
CA LEU A 407 3.14 -11.49 -8.22
C LEU A 407 2.68 -12.12 -9.54
N PRO A 408 3.37 -13.14 -10.11
CA PRO A 408 2.93 -13.79 -11.34
C PRO A 408 1.96 -14.95 -11.13
N LEU A 409 1.54 -15.22 -9.89
CA LEU A 409 0.67 -16.33 -9.53
C LEU A 409 -0.77 -15.86 -9.32
N ASP A 410 -1.72 -16.79 -9.39
CA ASP A 410 -3.14 -16.54 -9.10
C ASP A 410 -3.37 -16.35 -7.59
N THR A 411 -2.97 -15.18 -7.10
CA THR A 411 -3.04 -14.77 -5.70
C THR A 411 -3.85 -13.50 -5.57
N SER A 412 -4.65 -13.42 -4.51
CA SER A 412 -5.45 -12.24 -4.19
C SER A 412 -4.59 -11.12 -3.60
N ARG A 413 -5.13 -9.90 -3.55
CA ARG A 413 -4.46 -8.80 -2.82
C ARG A 413 -4.24 -9.13 -1.35
N ALA A 414 -5.20 -9.83 -0.73
CA ALA A 414 -5.10 -10.29 0.65
C ALA A 414 -3.97 -11.31 0.86
N ASP A 415 -3.75 -12.22 -0.11
CA ASP A 415 -2.62 -13.16 -0.08
C ASP A 415 -1.29 -12.42 -0.10
N GLN A 416 -1.15 -11.42 -0.97
CA GLN A 416 0.07 -10.62 -1.10
C GLN A 416 0.33 -9.76 0.14
N LEU A 417 -0.69 -9.10 0.70
CA LEU A 417 -0.57 -8.35 1.96
C LEU A 417 -0.14 -9.26 3.11
N SER A 418 -0.78 -10.43 3.24
CA SER A 418 -0.44 -11.41 4.26
C SER A 418 1.00 -11.91 4.10
N ALA A 419 1.47 -12.09 2.86
CA ALA A 419 2.86 -12.48 2.60
C ALA A 419 3.84 -11.37 2.97
N GLY A 420 3.54 -10.11 2.65
CA GLY A 420 4.34 -8.96 3.07
C GLY A 420 4.47 -8.86 4.59
N LYS A 421 3.38 -9.07 5.34
CA LYS A 421 3.39 -9.12 6.81
C LYS A 421 4.31 -10.22 7.35
N ALA A 422 4.11 -11.46 6.90
CA ALA A 422 4.94 -12.59 7.33
C ALA A 422 6.42 -12.42 6.95
N PHE A 423 6.70 -11.79 5.81
CA PHE A 423 8.07 -11.51 5.37
C PHE A 423 8.72 -10.38 6.18
N THR A 424 7.95 -9.38 6.59
CA THR A 424 8.41 -8.27 7.45
C THR A 424 8.90 -8.79 8.81
N ASP A 425 8.22 -9.78 9.38
CA ASP A 425 8.62 -10.40 10.66
C ASP A 425 10.05 -10.98 10.63
N ILE A 426 10.55 -11.39 9.44
CA ILE A 426 11.93 -11.89 9.27
C ILE A 426 12.97 -10.79 9.50
N LEU A 427 12.66 -9.52 9.19
CA LEU A 427 13.62 -8.41 9.31
C LEU A 427 14.12 -8.24 10.76
N GLY A 428 13.26 -8.55 11.75
CA GLY A 428 13.65 -8.66 13.15
C GLY A 428 14.28 -7.39 13.72
N ILE A 429 13.80 -6.21 13.32
CA ILE A 429 14.27 -4.91 13.83
C ILE A 429 13.37 -4.51 15.01
N PRO A 430 13.89 -4.48 16.27
CA PRO A 430 13.09 -4.10 17.43
C PRO A 430 12.66 -2.64 17.36
N GLU A 431 11.45 -2.34 17.83
CA GLU A 431 10.94 -0.96 17.91
C GLU A 431 11.87 -0.02 18.69
N THR A 432 12.58 -0.53 19.70
CA THR A 432 13.55 0.23 20.50
C THR A 432 14.76 0.73 19.71
N ARG A 433 15.00 0.18 18.52
CA ARG A 433 16.07 0.61 17.59
C ARG A 433 15.56 1.60 16.54
N ARG A 434 14.24 1.88 16.48
CA ARG A 434 13.66 2.83 15.52
C ARG A 434 13.94 4.26 15.96
N PHE A 435 14.24 5.14 15.02
CA PHE A 435 14.23 6.57 15.30
C PHE A 435 12.78 7.03 15.53
N THR A 436 12.56 7.83 16.57
CA THR A 436 11.23 8.33 16.96
C THR A 436 11.17 9.85 17.06
N THR A 437 12.32 10.52 16.98
CA THR A 437 12.44 11.98 16.97
C THR A 437 13.26 12.39 15.75
N TYR A 438 12.88 13.50 15.11
CA TYR A 438 13.49 13.93 13.84
C TYR A 438 13.90 15.40 13.92
N PRO A 439 14.91 15.74 14.74
CA PRO A 439 15.28 17.13 15.02
C PRO A 439 15.87 17.87 13.80
N ASN A 440 16.37 17.14 12.81
CA ASN A 440 17.06 17.69 11.64
C ASN A 440 16.14 17.90 10.42
N CYS A 441 14.85 17.55 10.51
CA CYS A 441 13.89 17.75 9.44
C CYS A 441 13.73 19.22 9.06
N SER A 442 13.31 19.48 7.81
CA SER A 442 13.14 20.82 7.29
C SER A 442 12.04 21.56 8.04
N LYS A 443 12.33 22.80 8.43
CA LYS A 443 11.35 23.71 9.04
C LYS A 443 10.35 24.22 7.99
N PRO A 444 9.14 24.65 8.38
CA PRO A 444 8.22 25.32 7.46
C PRO A 444 8.91 26.47 6.71
N GLY A 445 8.71 26.53 5.39
CA GLY A 445 9.34 27.51 4.49
C GLY A 445 10.76 27.16 4.03
N ALA A 446 11.40 26.12 4.58
CA ALA A 446 12.63 25.56 4.01
C ALA A 446 12.31 24.52 2.92
N ARG A 447 13.31 24.21 2.08
CA ARG A 447 13.18 23.15 1.07
C ARG A 447 12.89 21.80 1.73
N ILE A 448 11.96 21.04 1.17
CA ILE A 448 11.66 19.67 1.58
C ILE A 448 12.78 18.76 1.06
N ARG A 449 13.43 18.00 1.95
CA ARG A 449 14.50 17.06 1.60
C ARG A 449 13.92 15.68 1.30
N ILE A 450 14.12 15.22 0.08
CA ILE A 450 13.63 13.92 -0.39
C ILE A 450 14.81 12.99 -0.64
N GLY A 451 14.86 11.88 0.10
CA GLY A 451 15.81 10.80 -0.11
C GLY A 451 15.22 9.73 -1.04
N TYR A 452 15.93 9.33 -2.09
CA TYR A 452 15.56 8.19 -2.93
C TYR A 452 16.53 7.04 -2.71
N LEU A 453 16.03 5.88 -2.28
CA LEU A 453 16.82 4.72 -1.89
C LEU A 453 16.73 3.64 -2.97
N SER A 454 17.84 3.30 -3.64
CA SER A 454 17.81 2.31 -4.72
C SER A 454 19.10 1.53 -5.00
N ALA A 455 18.92 0.26 -5.41
CA ALA A 455 19.93 -0.57 -6.08
C ALA A 455 19.91 -0.42 -7.61
N ASP A 456 19.05 0.45 -8.15
CA ASP A 456 18.76 0.47 -9.58
C ASP A 456 19.22 1.76 -10.28
N PHE A 457 19.99 2.62 -9.61
CA PHE A 457 20.60 3.84 -10.18
C PHE A 457 21.71 3.49 -11.20
N CYS A 458 21.34 2.80 -12.25
CA CYS A 458 22.17 2.25 -13.33
C CYS A 458 21.26 2.12 -14.57
N SER A 459 21.71 1.43 -15.62
CA SER A 459 20.88 1.13 -16.80
C SER A 459 19.80 0.08 -16.50
N HIS A 460 18.86 0.42 -15.61
CA HIS A 460 17.76 -0.41 -15.13
C HIS A 460 16.41 0.29 -15.31
N ALA A 461 15.34 -0.50 -15.43
CA ALA A 461 13.97 -0.04 -15.70
C ALA A 461 13.53 1.10 -14.77
N THR A 462 13.74 0.98 -13.45
CA THR A 462 13.39 2.01 -12.45
C THR A 462 14.00 3.37 -12.79
N THR A 463 15.29 3.41 -13.11
CA THR A 463 15.98 4.67 -13.42
C THR A 463 15.61 5.20 -14.81
N ILE A 464 15.42 4.31 -15.78
CA ILE A 464 14.95 4.66 -17.12
C ILE A 464 13.57 5.36 -17.06
N LEU A 465 12.67 4.91 -16.17
CA LEU A 465 11.36 5.54 -15.99
C LEU A 465 11.46 6.91 -15.28
N LEU A 466 12.34 7.02 -14.28
CA LEU A 466 12.35 8.12 -13.31
C LEU A 466 13.30 9.29 -13.68
N ALA A 467 14.29 9.08 -14.56
CA ALA A 467 15.38 10.03 -14.82
C ALA A 467 14.90 11.46 -15.08
N GLU A 468 13.97 11.67 -16.01
CA GLU A 468 13.47 13.00 -16.35
C GLU A 468 12.65 13.64 -15.23
N VAL A 469 11.93 12.85 -14.42
CA VAL A 469 11.19 13.37 -13.26
C VAL A 469 12.15 13.94 -12.22
N LEU A 470 13.26 13.26 -11.98
CA LEU A 470 14.31 13.78 -11.09
C LEU A 470 14.87 15.08 -11.65
N GLU A 471 15.20 15.14 -12.94
CA GLU A 471 15.74 16.35 -13.61
C GLU A 471 14.78 17.55 -13.54
N LYS A 472 13.48 17.31 -13.58
CA LYS A 472 12.45 18.37 -13.63
C LYS A 472 12.01 18.90 -12.26
N ALA A 473 12.37 18.23 -11.17
CA ALA A 473 11.90 18.65 -9.86
C ALA A 473 12.37 20.06 -9.47
N ASP A 474 11.51 20.84 -8.82
CA ASP A 474 11.73 22.23 -8.46
C ASP A 474 12.73 22.35 -7.31
N ARG A 475 13.99 22.64 -7.66
CA ARG A 475 15.11 22.77 -6.70
C ARG A 475 15.00 23.96 -5.76
N ASN A 476 14.05 24.88 -5.98
CA ASN A 476 13.75 25.96 -5.05
C ASN A 476 12.88 25.49 -3.89
N ARG A 477 12.11 24.41 -4.09
CA ARG A 477 11.18 23.84 -3.10
C ARG A 477 11.67 22.52 -2.54
N PHE A 478 12.44 21.76 -3.32
CA PHE A 478 12.91 20.42 -2.97
C PHE A 478 14.43 20.32 -3.04
N GLU A 479 15.01 19.53 -2.15
CA GLU A 479 16.41 19.08 -2.21
C GLU A 479 16.42 17.56 -2.35
N LEU A 480 17.03 17.05 -3.42
CA LEU A 480 17.02 15.62 -3.74
C LEU A 480 18.34 14.96 -3.35
N VAL A 481 18.24 13.88 -2.57
CA VAL A 481 19.38 13.04 -2.17
C VAL A 481 19.20 11.62 -2.69
N GLY A 482 20.14 11.13 -3.49
CA GLY A 482 20.14 9.75 -3.99
C GLY A 482 21.00 8.84 -3.11
N TYR A 483 20.40 7.86 -2.43
CA TYR A 483 21.10 6.84 -1.66
C TYR A 483 21.23 5.56 -2.47
N CYS A 484 22.45 5.32 -2.96
CA CYS A 484 22.72 4.26 -3.91
C CYS A 484 23.43 3.06 -3.26
N PHE A 485 22.91 1.85 -3.52
CA PHE A 485 23.59 0.59 -3.19
C PHE A 485 23.75 -0.34 -4.40
N SER A 486 23.59 0.18 -5.61
CA SER A 486 23.88 -0.52 -6.86
C SER A 486 25.39 -0.69 -7.07
N ARG A 487 25.77 -1.59 -7.98
CA ARG A 487 27.08 -1.49 -8.62
C ARG A 487 27.11 -0.27 -9.53
N ASP A 488 28.29 0.35 -9.64
CA ASP A 488 28.54 1.31 -10.69
C ASP A 488 28.76 0.54 -12.00
N ASP A 489 27.78 0.62 -12.91
CA ASP A 489 27.79 -0.03 -14.21
C ASP A 489 28.48 0.81 -15.30
N LYS A 490 28.98 2.01 -14.94
CA LYS A 490 29.62 2.97 -15.85
C LYS A 490 28.74 3.38 -17.04
N SER A 491 27.42 3.22 -16.90
CA SER A 491 26.49 3.60 -17.96
C SER A 491 26.28 5.12 -18.00
N ALA A 492 25.95 5.64 -19.19
CA ALA A 492 25.52 7.04 -19.32
C ALA A 492 24.29 7.37 -18.45
N MET A 493 23.44 6.37 -18.19
CA MET A 493 22.28 6.51 -17.30
C MET A 493 22.70 6.72 -15.83
N ARG A 494 23.75 6.05 -15.35
CA ARG A 494 24.34 6.28 -14.02
C ARG A 494 24.79 7.73 -13.88
N ASP A 495 25.50 8.25 -14.87
CA ASP A 495 26.01 9.62 -14.84
C ASP A 495 24.86 10.64 -14.89
N ARG A 496 23.86 10.41 -15.74
CA ARG A 496 22.65 11.25 -15.86
C ARG A 496 21.88 11.32 -14.55
N VAL A 497 21.56 10.17 -13.95
CA VAL A 497 20.78 10.15 -12.69
C VAL A 497 21.58 10.74 -11.54
N LYS A 498 22.90 10.52 -11.48
CA LYS A 498 23.76 11.13 -10.47
C LYS A 498 23.75 12.65 -10.56
N ALA A 499 23.79 13.20 -11.77
CA ALA A 499 23.73 14.64 -12.02
C ALA A 499 22.36 15.26 -11.68
N ALA A 500 21.29 14.45 -11.69
CA ALA A 500 19.96 14.91 -11.31
C ALA A 500 19.80 15.13 -9.80
N PHE A 501 20.65 14.57 -8.94
CA PHE A 501 20.55 14.78 -7.49
C PHE A 501 21.40 15.96 -7.00
N ASP A 502 20.92 16.69 -5.99
CA ASP A 502 21.73 17.69 -5.28
C ASP A 502 22.89 17.01 -4.53
N ARG A 503 22.62 15.81 -3.99
CA ARG A 503 23.60 14.95 -3.32
C ARG A 503 23.42 13.50 -3.74
N PHE A 504 24.51 12.81 -4.05
CA PHE A 504 24.50 11.39 -4.39
C PHE A 504 25.45 10.62 -3.47
N VAL A 505 24.90 9.69 -2.69
CA VAL A 505 25.59 9.02 -1.59
C VAL A 505 25.63 7.52 -1.86
N GLU A 506 26.84 6.95 -1.88
CA GLU A 506 27.03 5.51 -2.05
C GLU A 506 27.04 4.81 -0.69
N ILE A 507 26.05 3.96 -0.46
CA ILE A 507 25.84 3.24 0.81
C ILE A 507 25.97 1.71 0.66
N ARG A 508 26.44 1.24 -0.51
CA ARG A 508 26.54 -0.19 -0.84
C ARG A 508 27.35 -0.99 0.19
N THR A 509 28.44 -0.42 0.69
CA THR A 509 29.35 -1.07 1.64
C THR A 509 28.97 -0.83 3.11
N MET A 510 27.95 -0.01 3.36
CA MET A 510 27.48 0.27 4.72
C MET A 510 26.53 -0.83 5.19
N SER A 511 26.52 -1.09 6.49
CA SER A 511 25.45 -1.87 7.12
C SER A 511 24.10 -1.15 6.95
N ASP A 512 22.98 -1.88 7.08
CA ASP A 512 21.65 -1.26 7.02
C ASP A 512 21.45 -0.22 8.14
N GLU A 513 22.02 -0.47 9.32
CA GLU A 513 21.95 0.42 10.47
C GLU A 513 22.76 1.71 10.24
N ASP A 514 23.98 1.61 9.71
CA ASP A 514 24.82 2.79 9.45
C ASP A 514 24.24 3.63 8.31
N ALA A 515 23.67 2.99 7.29
CA ALA A 515 22.93 3.69 6.25
C ALA A 515 21.70 4.42 6.83
N ALA A 516 20.96 3.78 7.73
CA ALA A 516 19.83 4.43 8.41
C ALA A 516 20.27 5.62 9.28
N LYS A 517 21.36 5.49 10.05
CA LYS A 517 21.94 6.61 10.83
C LYS A 517 22.34 7.78 9.94
N LEU A 518 23.02 7.50 8.82
CA LEU A 518 23.41 8.53 7.86
C LEU A 518 22.19 9.27 7.29
N ILE A 519 21.16 8.53 6.85
CA ILE A 519 19.91 9.12 6.32
C ILE A 519 19.22 9.97 7.38
N HIS A 520 19.22 9.51 8.64
CA HIS A 520 18.64 10.24 9.76
C HIS A 520 19.39 11.54 10.08
N GLU A 521 20.72 11.48 10.12
CA GLU A 521 21.60 12.63 10.35
C GLU A 521 21.47 13.67 9.23
N ASP A 522 21.29 13.23 7.99
CA ASP A 522 21.02 14.07 6.82
C ASP A 522 19.68 14.84 6.91
N GLY A 523 18.81 14.50 7.85
CA GLY A 523 17.56 15.21 8.11
C GLY A 523 16.60 15.14 6.93
N ILE A 524 16.50 13.96 6.30
CA ILE A 524 15.57 13.67 5.21
C ILE A 524 14.13 13.72 5.72
N ASP A 525 13.27 14.49 5.04
CA ASP A 525 11.85 14.61 5.39
C ASP A 525 11.06 13.43 4.86
N ILE A 526 11.31 13.06 3.60
CA ILE A 526 10.64 11.95 2.91
C ILE A 526 11.69 10.97 2.38
N LEU A 527 11.65 9.72 2.82
CA LEU A 527 12.46 8.64 2.26
C LEU A 527 11.62 7.76 1.34
N VAL A 528 11.96 7.74 0.05
CA VAL A 528 11.30 6.98 -0.99
C VAL A 528 12.06 5.69 -1.27
N ASP A 529 11.46 4.54 -0.97
CA ASP A 529 11.97 3.21 -1.35
C ASP A 529 11.62 2.92 -2.80
N LEU A 530 12.65 2.86 -3.66
CA LEU A 530 12.53 2.52 -5.08
C LEU A 530 12.74 1.03 -5.37
N LYS A 531 12.76 0.16 -4.34
CA LYS A 531 13.01 -1.27 -4.48
C LYS A 531 11.89 -2.15 -3.96
N GLY A 532 11.49 -1.97 -2.70
CA GLY A 532 10.65 -2.94 -2.01
C GLY A 532 11.21 -4.37 -2.03
N TYR A 533 10.36 -5.39 -2.16
CA TYR A 533 10.76 -6.81 -2.16
C TYR A 533 11.31 -7.32 -3.50
N THR A 534 11.99 -6.47 -4.26
CA THR A 534 12.70 -6.89 -5.49
C THR A 534 14.14 -7.33 -5.19
N GLN A 535 14.83 -7.86 -6.20
CA GLN A 535 16.23 -8.28 -6.06
C GLN A 535 17.09 -7.15 -5.50
N ASP A 536 17.97 -7.49 -4.55
CA ASP A 536 18.90 -6.59 -3.86
C ASP A 536 18.21 -5.52 -2.98
N GLY A 537 16.91 -5.63 -2.70
CA GLY A 537 16.18 -4.72 -1.80
C GLY A 537 16.74 -4.69 -0.37
N ARG A 538 16.75 -3.49 0.25
CA ARG A 538 17.28 -3.24 1.60
C ARG A 538 16.24 -2.62 2.53
N SER A 539 15.04 -3.22 2.59
CA SER A 539 13.92 -2.71 3.40
C SER A 539 14.22 -2.64 4.91
N ALA A 540 15.25 -3.34 5.40
CA ALA A 540 15.73 -3.22 6.77
C ALA A 540 16.22 -1.79 7.12
N ILE A 541 16.73 -1.02 6.15
CA ILE A 541 17.09 0.40 6.36
C ILE A 541 15.84 1.18 6.80
N LEU A 542 14.73 0.99 6.08
CA LEU A 542 13.44 1.64 6.37
C LEU A 542 12.82 1.17 7.68
N ALA A 543 13.09 -0.08 8.10
CA ALA A 543 12.60 -0.61 9.36
C ALA A 543 13.21 0.06 10.60
N TYR A 544 14.36 0.75 10.46
CA TYR A 544 14.90 1.64 11.49
C TYR A 544 14.18 3.00 11.55
N LYS A 545 13.25 3.31 10.63
CA LYS A 545 12.53 4.60 10.52
C LYS A 545 13.47 5.83 10.47
N PRO A 546 14.50 5.89 9.61
CA PRO A 546 15.43 7.03 9.58
C PRO A 546 14.81 8.38 9.17
N ALA A 547 13.69 8.37 8.45
CA ALA A 547 12.91 9.57 8.08
C ALA A 547 11.49 9.49 8.64
N PRO A 548 10.84 10.64 8.95
CA PRO A 548 9.50 10.64 9.52
C PRO A 548 8.41 10.22 8.55
N ILE A 549 8.62 10.40 7.24
CA ILE A 549 7.73 9.94 6.18
C ILE A 549 8.51 8.97 5.31
N GLN A 550 7.98 7.76 5.15
CA GLN A 550 8.55 6.74 4.27
C GLN A 550 7.53 6.28 3.23
N VAL A 551 7.96 6.20 1.97
CA VAL A 551 7.08 5.96 0.82
C VAL A 551 7.57 4.77 0.02
N ASN A 552 6.70 3.78 -0.20
CA ASN A 552 6.91 2.74 -1.21
C ASN A 552 6.55 3.31 -2.59
N TYR A 553 7.52 3.39 -3.49
CA TYR A 553 7.27 3.88 -4.83
C TYR A 553 8.12 3.22 -5.91
N LEU A 554 7.39 2.84 -6.94
CA LEU A 554 7.74 2.31 -8.24
C LEU A 554 8.34 0.90 -8.28
N GLY A 555 9.38 0.62 -7.50
CA GLY A 555 10.15 -0.63 -7.66
C GLY A 555 9.33 -1.90 -7.44
N TYR A 556 8.48 -1.92 -6.41
CA TYR A 556 7.69 -3.08 -6.02
C TYR A 556 6.18 -2.83 -6.25
N PRO A 557 5.52 -3.62 -7.12
CA PRO A 557 4.13 -3.40 -7.52
C PRO A 557 3.15 -4.06 -6.54
N GLY A 558 3.14 -3.61 -5.28
CA GLY A 558 2.24 -4.13 -4.24
C GLY A 558 2.54 -3.57 -2.85
N SER A 559 1.71 -3.94 -1.87
CA SER A 559 1.90 -3.56 -0.47
C SER A 559 3.12 -4.25 0.13
N MET A 560 3.91 -3.50 0.91
CA MET A 560 5.04 -4.03 1.68
C MET A 560 4.60 -4.83 2.91
N GLY A 561 3.35 -4.67 3.36
CA GLY A 561 2.82 -5.39 4.53
C GLY A 561 3.52 -5.04 5.84
N CYS A 562 4.10 -3.84 5.96
CA CYS A 562 4.88 -3.40 7.11
C CYS A 562 4.29 -2.16 7.79
N ASP A 563 4.62 -1.95 9.05
CA ASP A 563 4.20 -0.77 9.84
C ASP A 563 5.15 0.43 9.72
N PHE A 564 6.31 0.24 9.06
CA PHE A 564 7.33 1.28 8.96
C PHE A 564 7.29 2.08 7.65
N ILE A 565 6.54 1.67 6.63
CA ILE A 565 6.32 2.48 5.42
C ILE A 565 4.93 3.11 5.50
N ASP A 566 4.86 4.43 5.38
CA ASP A 566 3.64 5.21 5.68
C ASP A 566 2.72 5.31 4.46
N TYR A 567 3.28 5.48 3.27
CA TYR A 567 2.52 5.71 2.03
C TYR A 567 2.94 4.77 0.89
N ILE A 568 2.00 4.48 -0.01
CA ILE A 568 2.26 3.89 -1.32
C ILE A 568 1.73 4.84 -2.39
N LEU A 569 2.60 5.17 -3.36
CA LEU A 569 2.22 5.98 -4.52
C LEU A 569 1.59 5.08 -5.59
N GLY A 570 0.39 5.44 -6.01
CA GLY A 570 -0.39 4.75 -7.02
C GLY A 570 -1.27 5.70 -7.83
N ASP A 571 -2.35 5.18 -8.42
CA ASP A 571 -3.32 5.94 -9.21
C ASP A 571 -4.72 5.31 -9.10
N PRO A 572 -5.78 5.93 -9.66
CA PRO A 572 -7.15 5.41 -9.59
C PRO A 572 -7.33 4.00 -10.14
N VAL A 573 -6.45 3.54 -11.04
CA VAL A 573 -6.56 2.24 -11.70
C VAL A 573 -5.77 1.17 -10.95
N VAL A 574 -4.49 1.38 -10.61
CA VAL A 574 -3.66 0.36 -9.92
C VAL A 574 -3.99 0.22 -8.44
N THR A 575 -4.32 1.34 -7.79
CA THR A 575 -4.69 1.42 -6.37
C THR A 575 -5.98 2.23 -6.19
N PRO A 576 -7.14 1.73 -6.66
CA PRO A 576 -8.44 2.32 -6.34
C PRO A 576 -8.57 2.53 -4.83
N MET A 577 -9.14 3.65 -4.38
CA MET A 577 -9.27 3.93 -2.94
C MET A 577 -10.07 2.86 -2.19
N ALA A 578 -10.99 2.18 -2.88
CA ALA A 578 -11.71 1.03 -2.34
C ALA A 578 -10.79 -0.12 -1.88
N HIS A 579 -9.56 -0.20 -2.41
CA HIS A 579 -8.58 -1.22 -2.04
C HIS A 579 -7.78 -0.86 -0.79
N GLN A 580 -7.99 0.29 -0.13
CA GLN A 580 -7.18 0.72 1.02
C GLN A 580 -7.05 -0.33 2.14
N ALA A 581 -8.06 -1.18 2.34
CA ALA A 581 -8.01 -2.26 3.34
C ALA A 581 -6.97 -3.35 3.02
N ASP A 582 -6.58 -3.49 1.74
CA ASP A 582 -5.61 -4.47 1.26
C ASP A 582 -4.16 -3.94 1.25
N TYR A 583 -3.93 -2.72 1.76
CA TYR A 583 -2.59 -2.11 1.87
C TYR A 583 -2.29 -1.72 3.32
N SER A 584 -1.09 -2.06 3.80
CA SER A 584 -0.59 -1.54 5.08
C SER A 584 -0.38 -0.01 5.01
N GLU A 585 0.23 0.43 3.92
CA GLU A 585 0.50 1.82 3.59
C GLU A 585 -0.79 2.59 3.30
N ARG A 586 -0.77 3.90 3.47
CA ARG A 586 -1.85 4.78 3.02
C ARG A 586 -1.71 5.04 1.51
N ILE A 587 -2.77 4.79 0.76
CA ILE A 587 -2.78 4.98 -0.69
C ILE A 587 -2.74 6.48 -0.99
N VAL A 588 -1.82 6.87 -1.86
CA VAL A 588 -1.77 8.20 -2.47
C VAL A 588 -1.97 8.06 -3.96
N GLN A 589 -3.08 8.59 -4.47
CA GLN A 589 -3.40 8.53 -5.89
C GLN A 589 -2.87 9.77 -6.62
N LEU A 590 -1.92 9.56 -7.52
CA LEU A 590 -1.60 10.54 -8.56
C LEU A 590 -2.78 10.61 -9.55
N PRO A 591 -3.05 11.76 -10.20
CA PRO A 591 -4.33 11.97 -10.89
C PRO A 591 -4.56 11.05 -12.10
N HIS A 592 -3.50 10.69 -12.82
CA HIS A 592 -3.61 9.97 -14.10
C HIS A 592 -2.95 8.59 -14.08
N CYS A 593 -1.68 8.53 -13.70
CA CYS A 593 -0.89 7.29 -13.69
C CYS A 593 0.17 7.36 -12.59
N TYR A 594 0.49 6.22 -11.98
CA TYR A 594 1.55 6.08 -10.99
C TYR A 594 2.95 5.91 -11.61
N GLN A 595 3.03 5.58 -12.90
CA GLN A 595 4.29 5.27 -13.56
C GLN A 595 4.81 6.52 -14.31
N PRO A 596 6.00 7.03 -13.98
CA PRO A 596 6.64 8.07 -14.77
C PRO A 596 7.28 7.46 -16.01
N ASN A 597 7.46 8.27 -17.06
CA ASN A 597 8.18 7.85 -18.25
C ASN A 597 9.12 8.97 -18.72
N ASP A 598 10.37 8.61 -19.01
CA ASP A 598 11.37 9.50 -19.59
C ASP A 598 11.10 9.68 -21.10
N ARG A 599 10.86 10.92 -21.49
CA ARG A 599 10.57 11.35 -22.87
C ARG A 599 11.85 11.54 -23.67
N GLN A 600 12.98 11.68 -23.00
CA GLN A 600 14.27 11.89 -23.65
C GLN A 600 14.85 10.58 -24.22
N ARG A 601 14.18 9.44 -23.97
CA ARG A 601 14.57 8.14 -24.51
C ARG A 601 14.51 8.14 -26.03
N GLN A 602 15.70 7.99 -26.62
CA GLN A 602 15.86 7.96 -28.06
C GLN A 602 15.35 6.64 -28.63
N ILE A 603 14.59 6.73 -29.72
CA ILE A 603 14.28 5.58 -30.57
C ILE A 603 15.30 5.61 -31.70
N ALA A 604 16.14 4.58 -31.79
CA ALA A 604 17.19 4.53 -32.81
C ALA A 604 16.60 4.63 -34.23
N GLU A 605 17.25 5.41 -35.09
CA GLU A 605 17.02 5.27 -36.53
C GLU A 605 17.56 3.90 -36.97
N THR A 606 16.79 3.21 -37.79
CA THR A 606 17.14 1.87 -38.24
C THR A 606 16.76 1.68 -39.70
N SER A 607 17.64 1.04 -40.45
CA SER A 607 17.39 0.54 -41.80
C SER A 607 16.94 -0.92 -41.82
N CYS A 608 16.82 -1.55 -40.64
CA CYS A 608 16.34 -2.91 -40.51
C CYS A 608 14.91 -3.05 -41.05
N THR A 609 14.63 -4.25 -41.55
CA THR A 609 13.35 -4.71 -42.04
C THR A 609 12.80 -5.80 -41.13
N ARG A 610 11.56 -6.25 -41.38
CA ARG A 610 11.00 -7.43 -40.71
C ARG A 610 11.89 -8.67 -40.92
N ALA A 611 12.45 -8.83 -42.13
CA ALA A 611 13.31 -9.98 -42.45
C ALA A 611 14.59 -10.03 -41.60
N ASP A 612 15.18 -8.87 -41.26
CA ASP A 612 16.38 -8.81 -40.40
C ASP A 612 16.10 -9.29 -38.96
N HIS A 613 14.83 -9.31 -38.56
CA HIS A 613 14.36 -9.85 -37.28
C HIS A 613 13.79 -11.27 -37.40
N GLY A 614 13.90 -11.92 -38.56
CA GLY A 614 13.29 -13.23 -38.82
C GLY A 614 11.76 -13.19 -38.89
N LEU A 615 11.16 -12.02 -39.14
CA LEU A 615 9.73 -11.83 -39.25
C LEU A 615 9.28 -11.87 -40.72
N PRO A 616 8.10 -12.46 -41.01
CA PRO A 616 7.49 -12.40 -42.33
C PRO A 616 7.04 -10.97 -42.67
N GLN A 617 7.24 -10.54 -43.92
CA GLN A 617 6.95 -9.18 -44.36
C GLN A 617 5.45 -8.84 -44.28
N ASP A 618 4.59 -9.70 -44.82
CA ASP A 618 3.16 -9.41 -45.03
C ASP A 618 2.23 -9.98 -43.95
N ALA A 619 2.77 -10.67 -42.95
CA ALA A 619 1.96 -11.26 -41.89
C ALA A 619 1.66 -10.30 -40.73
N PHE A 620 0.64 -10.65 -39.95
CA PHE A 620 0.36 -9.98 -38.68
C PHE A 620 1.36 -10.43 -37.62
N VAL A 621 2.02 -9.48 -36.96
CA VAL A 621 3.03 -9.76 -35.92
C VAL A 621 2.45 -9.43 -34.55
N PHE A 622 2.01 -10.46 -33.82
CA PHE A 622 1.77 -10.34 -32.39
C PHE A 622 3.11 -10.25 -31.65
N CYS A 623 3.20 -9.42 -30.63
CA CYS A 623 4.45 -9.16 -29.91
C CYS A 623 4.26 -9.28 -28.40
N SER A 624 5.21 -9.88 -27.67
CA SER A 624 5.26 -9.80 -26.21
C SER A 624 6.70 -9.84 -25.72
N PHE A 625 7.24 -8.68 -25.34
CA PHE A 625 8.61 -8.54 -24.83
C PHE A 625 8.70 -8.58 -23.30
N ASN A 626 7.69 -9.17 -22.65
CA ASN A 626 7.67 -9.38 -21.21
C ASN A 626 8.76 -10.37 -20.76
N ASN A 627 9.16 -10.27 -19.49
CA ASN A 627 9.95 -11.33 -18.86
C ASN A 627 9.14 -12.65 -18.87
N ASN A 628 9.80 -13.76 -19.17
CA ASN A 628 9.13 -15.03 -19.48
C ASN A 628 8.34 -15.63 -18.31
N TYR A 629 8.70 -15.32 -17.06
CA TYR A 629 7.95 -15.78 -15.88
C TYR A 629 6.52 -15.21 -15.80
N LYS A 630 6.20 -14.14 -16.55
CA LYS A 630 4.86 -13.57 -16.64
C LYS A 630 3.95 -14.34 -17.62
N ILE A 631 4.52 -15.17 -18.49
CA ILE A 631 3.77 -15.94 -19.48
C ILE A 631 3.20 -17.18 -18.79
N THR A 632 1.88 -17.25 -18.71
CA THR A 632 1.16 -18.40 -18.12
C THR A 632 0.77 -19.41 -19.18
N PRO A 633 0.55 -20.70 -18.80
CA PRO A 633 0.02 -21.70 -19.73
C PRO A 633 -1.30 -21.26 -20.37
N GLU A 634 -2.17 -20.60 -19.60
CA GLU A 634 -3.46 -20.07 -20.05
C GLU A 634 -3.30 -18.97 -21.12
N ILE A 635 -2.50 -17.93 -20.81
CA ILE A 635 -2.25 -16.80 -21.73
C ILE A 635 -1.53 -17.27 -23.00
N PHE A 636 -0.55 -18.16 -22.87
CA PHE A 636 0.09 -18.76 -24.04
C PHE A 636 -0.90 -19.59 -24.86
N GLY A 637 -1.82 -20.29 -24.21
CA GLY A 637 -2.94 -20.98 -24.86
C GLY A 637 -3.80 -20.04 -25.71
N VAL A 638 -4.13 -18.85 -25.19
CA VAL A 638 -4.81 -17.80 -25.96
C VAL A 638 -3.97 -17.43 -27.18
N TRP A 639 -2.68 -17.14 -27.01
CA TRP A 639 -1.81 -16.76 -28.12
C TRP A 639 -1.74 -17.83 -29.21
N MET A 640 -1.70 -19.12 -28.85
CA MET A 640 -1.73 -20.20 -29.83
C MET A 640 -3.06 -20.24 -30.60
N ARG A 641 -4.21 -20.01 -29.93
CA ARG A 641 -5.51 -19.88 -30.62
C ARG A 641 -5.57 -18.66 -31.53
N LEU A 642 -4.92 -17.55 -31.16
CA LEU A 642 -4.79 -16.38 -32.05
C LEU A 642 -3.99 -16.74 -33.31
N LEU A 643 -2.86 -17.44 -33.16
CA LEU A 643 -2.06 -17.90 -34.30
C LEU A 643 -2.88 -18.84 -35.20
N ASP A 644 -3.61 -19.79 -34.63
CA ASP A 644 -4.49 -20.68 -35.41
C ASP A 644 -5.52 -19.89 -36.24
N ARG A 645 -6.21 -18.96 -35.60
CA ARG A 645 -7.33 -18.20 -36.19
C ARG A 645 -6.91 -17.07 -37.13
N VAL A 646 -5.64 -16.64 -37.08
CA VAL A 646 -5.07 -15.61 -37.95
C VAL A 646 -3.97 -16.23 -38.81
N PRO A 647 -4.31 -16.75 -40.00
CA PRO A 647 -3.36 -17.46 -40.86
C PRO A 647 -2.11 -16.63 -41.18
N GLY A 648 -0.95 -17.27 -41.15
CA GLY A 648 0.35 -16.65 -41.46
C GLY A 648 0.91 -15.73 -40.37
N SER A 649 0.13 -15.32 -39.37
CA SER A 649 0.61 -14.47 -38.27
C SER A 649 1.73 -15.13 -37.46
N VAL A 650 2.53 -14.33 -36.74
CA VAL A 650 3.59 -14.85 -35.87
C VAL A 650 3.50 -14.21 -34.49
N LEU A 651 4.00 -14.92 -33.48
CA LEU A 651 4.24 -14.39 -32.15
C LEU A 651 5.73 -14.07 -31.99
N TRP A 652 6.05 -12.82 -31.71
CA TRP A 652 7.41 -12.36 -31.49
C TRP A 652 7.65 -12.11 -30.00
N THR A 653 8.53 -12.88 -29.37
CA THR A 653 8.75 -12.81 -27.91
C THR A 653 10.22 -12.67 -27.53
N LEU A 654 10.49 -11.92 -26.45
CA LEU A 654 11.83 -11.71 -25.93
C LEU A 654 12.28 -12.93 -25.12
N ILE A 655 13.46 -13.47 -25.44
CA ILE A 655 14.03 -14.61 -24.72
C ILE A 655 15.43 -14.28 -24.23
N LYS A 656 15.67 -14.55 -22.95
CA LYS A 656 16.99 -14.42 -22.31
C LYS A 656 17.64 -15.78 -22.01
N ASN A 657 16.89 -16.87 -22.14
CA ASN A 657 17.32 -18.22 -21.78
C ASN A 657 17.04 -19.21 -22.94
N PRO A 658 18.05 -19.90 -23.49
CA PRO A 658 17.87 -20.91 -24.53
C PRO A 658 16.89 -22.03 -24.19
N VAL A 659 16.81 -22.46 -22.92
CA VAL A 659 15.88 -23.52 -22.47
C VAL A 659 14.42 -23.08 -22.66
N CYS A 660 14.13 -21.82 -22.35
CA CYS A 660 12.80 -21.23 -22.55
C CYS A 660 12.38 -21.25 -24.02
N ARG A 661 13.33 -21.00 -24.94
CA ARG A 661 13.09 -21.06 -26.40
C ARG A 661 12.58 -22.44 -26.83
N GLU A 662 13.21 -23.50 -26.33
CA GLU A 662 12.85 -24.87 -26.69
C GLU A 662 11.52 -25.29 -26.05
N ASN A 663 11.29 -24.92 -24.79
CA ASN A 663 10.03 -25.23 -24.11
C ASN A 663 8.84 -24.54 -24.80
N LEU A 664 8.94 -23.26 -25.16
CA LEU A 664 7.84 -22.58 -25.87
C LEU A 664 7.54 -23.20 -27.25
N ARG A 665 8.55 -23.68 -27.96
CA ARG A 665 8.35 -24.43 -29.22
C ARG A 665 7.63 -25.74 -28.98
N ARG A 666 8.02 -26.50 -27.96
CA ARG A 666 7.34 -27.75 -27.58
C ARG A 666 5.88 -27.48 -27.22
N GLU A 667 5.62 -26.45 -26.43
CA GLU A 667 4.27 -26.05 -26.01
C GLU A 667 3.40 -25.58 -27.18
N ALA A 668 3.99 -25.01 -28.23
CA ALA A 668 3.31 -24.68 -29.47
C ALA A 668 2.88 -25.94 -30.24
N VAL A 669 3.79 -26.91 -30.38
CA VAL A 669 3.52 -28.21 -31.02
C VAL A 669 2.39 -28.94 -30.29
N VAL A 670 2.42 -28.96 -28.95
CA VAL A 670 1.37 -29.56 -28.11
C VAL A 670 -0.01 -28.92 -28.38
N ARG A 671 -0.05 -27.63 -28.71
CA ARG A 671 -1.26 -26.87 -29.05
C ARG A 671 -1.58 -26.87 -30.56
N GLY A 672 -0.89 -27.66 -31.36
CA GLY A 672 -1.15 -27.81 -32.80
C GLY A 672 -0.62 -26.66 -33.67
N ILE A 673 0.27 -25.82 -33.15
CA ILE A 673 0.85 -24.69 -33.88
C ILE A 673 2.27 -25.03 -34.34
N ASP A 674 2.58 -24.67 -35.59
CA ASP A 674 3.93 -24.75 -36.13
C ASP A 674 4.90 -23.93 -35.25
N PRO A 675 5.92 -24.54 -34.62
CA PRO A 675 6.86 -23.85 -33.75
C PRO A 675 7.66 -22.76 -34.46
N ALA A 676 7.74 -22.76 -35.80
CA ALA A 676 8.36 -21.68 -36.58
C ALA A 676 7.55 -20.36 -36.53
N ARG A 677 6.26 -20.41 -36.14
CA ARG A 677 5.42 -19.22 -35.95
C ARG A 677 5.70 -18.47 -34.65
N ILE A 678 6.57 -19.01 -33.80
CA ILE A 678 7.13 -18.29 -32.66
C ILE A 678 8.53 -17.81 -33.03
N VAL A 679 8.65 -16.49 -33.19
CA VAL A 679 9.90 -15.80 -33.49
C VAL A 679 10.46 -15.25 -32.19
N PHE A 680 11.78 -15.32 -32.02
CA PHE A 680 12.45 -14.95 -30.78
C PHE A 680 13.33 -13.73 -30.98
N ALA A 681 13.15 -12.73 -30.13
CA ALA A 681 13.99 -11.55 -30.05
C ALA A 681 15.06 -11.73 -28.97
N ASP A 682 16.31 -11.44 -29.30
CA ASP A 682 17.40 -11.37 -28.32
C ASP A 682 17.44 -9.99 -27.63
N PRO A 683 18.13 -9.85 -26.48
CA PRO A 683 18.31 -8.55 -25.83
C PRO A 683 19.08 -7.56 -26.72
N LEU A 684 18.67 -6.29 -26.68
CA LEU A 684 19.31 -5.18 -27.40
C LEU A 684 19.50 -4.00 -26.44
N PRO A 685 20.41 -3.05 -26.74
CA PRO A 685 20.44 -1.79 -26.02
C PRO A 685 19.11 -1.03 -26.18
N ASN A 686 18.82 -0.11 -25.27
CA ASN A 686 17.46 0.40 -25.09
C ASN A 686 16.91 1.12 -26.33
N ALA A 687 17.73 1.92 -27.02
CA ALA A 687 17.27 2.67 -28.20
C ALA A 687 16.90 1.76 -29.38
N GLU A 688 17.68 0.70 -29.62
CA GLU A 688 17.40 -0.32 -30.62
C GLU A 688 16.24 -1.22 -30.20
N HIS A 689 16.11 -1.50 -28.90
CA HIS A 689 14.94 -2.18 -28.34
C HIS A 689 13.65 -1.40 -28.61
N LEU A 690 13.63 -0.08 -28.38
CA LEU A 690 12.49 0.76 -28.69
C LEU A 690 12.21 0.77 -30.20
N ALA A 691 13.25 0.89 -31.04
CA ALA A 691 13.10 0.93 -32.50
C ALA A 691 12.42 -0.32 -33.06
N ARG A 692 12.75 -1.50 -32.53
CA ARG A 692 12.22 -2.78 -33.06
C ARG A 692 10.71 -2.95 -32.86
N HIS A 693 10.10 -2.24 -31.92
CA HIS A 693 8.65 -2.29 -31.71
C HIS A 693 7.86 -1.85 -32.96
N ARG A 694 8.45 -1.03 -33.83
CA ARG A 694 7.86 -0.58 -35.10
C ARG A 694 7.58 -1.73 -36.08
N PHE A 695 8.20 -2.89 -35.89
CA PHE A 695 7.99 -4.06 -36.75
C PHE A 695 6.84 -4.96 -36.28
N ALA A 696 6.28 -4.72 -35.10
CA ALA A 696 5.14 -5.45 -34.55
C ALA A 696 3.80 -4.78 -34.86
N ASP A 697 2.72 -5.56 -34.83
CA ASP A 697 1.36 -5.07 -35.08
C ASP A 697 0.56 -4.82 -33.81
N LEU A 698 0.56 -5.78 -32.90
CA LEU A 698 -0.14 -5.68 -31.62
C LEU A 698 0.72 -6.27 -30.52
N PHE A 699 0.94 -5.51 -29.45
CA PHE A 699 1.55 -6.02 -28.24
C PHE A 699 0.49 -6.74 -27.41
N LEU A 700 0.76 -8.01 -27.11
CA LEU A 700 -0.03 -8.90 -26.28
C LEU A 700 0.54 -8.91 -24.87
N ASP A 701 -0.19 -8.28 -23.95
CA ASP A 701 0.18 -8.27 -22.54
C ASP A 701 -0.12 -9.60 -21.83
N THR A 702 0.40 -9.77 -20.62
CA THR A 702 0.27 -10.96 -19.78
C THR A 702 -0.63 -10.71 -18.55
N ALA A 703 -1.22 -11.77 -18.03
CA ALA A 703 -1.97 -11.81 -16.78
C ALA A 703 -1.54 -13.06 -15.97
N PRO A 704 -1.56 -13.05 -14.63
CA PRO A 704 -2.06 -11.99 -13.74
C PRO A 704 -1.04 -10.86 -13.49
N CYS A 705 0.19 -10.95 -14.02
CA CYS A 705 1.19 -9.90 -13.94
C CYS A 705 1.34 -9.22 -15.31
N ASN A 706 0.93 -7.96 -15.41
CA ASN A 706 1.01 -7.17 -16.63
C ASN A 706 2.45 -6.76 -16.98
N ALA A 707 2.62 -6.32 -18.22
CA ALA A 707 3.69 -5.48 -18.69
C ALA A 707 3.68 -4.16 -17.92
N HIS A 708 4.88 -3.76 -17.46
CA HIS A 708 5.08 -2.50 -16.75
C HIS A 708 5.88 -1.59 -17.68
N THR A 709 7.19 -1.47 -17.49
CA THR A 709 8.09 -0.74 -18.42
C THR A 709 7.95 -1.19 -19.87
N THR A 710 7.74 -2.49 -20.11
CA THR A 710 7.57 -3.03 -21.47
C THR A 710 6.31 -2.52 -22.17
N ALA A 711 5.25 -2.19 -21.43
CA ALA A 711 4.05 -1.58 -22.01
C ALA A 711 4.29 -0.10 -22.35
N SER A 712 4.96 0.66 -21.46
CA SER A 712 5.30 2.05 -21.78
C SER A 712 6.34 2.16 -22.90
N ASP A 713 7.26 1.20 -23.04
CA ASP A 713 8.17 1.07 -24.17
C ASP A 713 7.42 0.89 -25.50
N ALA A 714 6.45 -0.03 -25.52
CA ALA A 714 5.62 -0.28 -26.69
C ALA A 714 4.80 0.97 -27.08
N LEU A 715 4.13 1.61 -26.11
CA LEU A 715 3.34 2.82 -26.34
C LEU A 715 4.22 4.00 -26.81
N TRP A 716 5.41 4.18 -26.23
CA TRP A 716 6.37 5.19 -26.65
C TRP A 716 6.81 5.01 -28.11
N ALA A 717 7.00 3.75 -28.53
CA ALA A 717 7.34 3.39 -29.89
C ALA A 717 6.14 3.40 -30.87
N GLY A 718 4.92 3.66 -30.38
CA GLY A 718 3.70 3.72 -31.20
C GLY A 718 3.01 2.37 -31.42
N LEU A 719 3.39 1.33 -30.69
CA LEU A 719 2.80 -0.02 -30.78
C LEU A 719 1.59 -0.13 -29.84
N PRO A 720 0.37 -0.44 -30.34
CA PRO A 720 -0.79 -0.67 -29.49
C PRO A 720 -0.57 -1.84 -28.52
N VAL A 721 -0.99 -1.67 -27.27
CA VAL A 721 -0.89 -2.68 -26.20
C VAL A 721 -2.28 -3.15 -25.81
N LEU A 722 -2.56 -4.44 -25.94
CA LEU A 722 -3.78 -5.07 -25.44
C LEU A 722 -3.49 -5.74 -24.10
N THR A 723 -4.27 -5.41 -23.07
CA THR A 723 -4.14 -5.98 -21.72
C THR A 723 -5.47 -6.48 -21.17
N SER A 724 -5.41 -7.23 -20.08
CA SER A 724 -6.56 -7.65 -19.29
C SER A 724 -6.43 -7.10 -17.87
N LEU A 725 -7.51 -6.48 -17.38
CA LEU A 725 -7.55 -5.88 -16.05
C LEU A 725 -7.64 -6.96 -14.97
N GLY A 726 -6.58 -7.08 -14.16
CA GLY A 726 -6.48 -8.04 -13.07
C GLY A 726 -6.92 -7.53 -11.70
N GLU A 727 -6.83 -8.42 -10.70
CA GLU A 727 -7.20 -8.14 -9.30
C GLU A 727 -6.11 -7.33 -8.55
N THR A 728 -4.84 -7.66 -8.75
CA THR A 728 -3.72 -7.14 -7.96
C THR A 728 -3.08 -5.91 -8.61
N PHE A 729 -2.26 -5.15 -7.87
CA PHE A 729 -1.53 -4.01 -8.42
C PHE A 729 -0.77 -4.40 -9.70
N ALA A 730 0.01 -5.48 -9.64
CA ALA A 730 0.82 -5.95 -10.76
C ALA A 730 0.00 -6.33 -12.01
N GLY A 731 -1.25 -6.74 -11.83
CA GLY A 731 -2.20 -7.07 -12.90
C GLY A 731 -3.03 -5.90 -13.43
N ARG A 732 -2.74 -4.67 -13.00
CA ARG A 732 -3.50 -3.47 -13.38
C ARG A 732 -2.64 -2.37 -14.00
N VAL A 733 -1.33 -2.57 -14.05
CA VAL A 733 -0.39 -1.55 -14.51
C VAL A 733 -0.62 -1.16 -15.97
N ALA A 734 -0.71 -2.12 -16.90
CA ALA A 734 -0.89 -1.79 -18.31
C ALA A 734 -2.24 -1.09 -18.56
N ALA A 735 -3.29 -1.46 -17.81
CA ALA A 735 -4.58 -0.77 -17.88
C ALA A 735 -4.45 0.70 -17.44
N SER A 736 -3.71 0.99 -16.36
CA SER A 736 -3.40 2.37 -15.94
C SER A 736 -2.68 3.16 -17.06
N LEU A 737 -1.68 2.56 -17.71
CA LEU A 737 -0.94 3.24 -18.79
C LEU A 737 -1.86 3.56 -19.98
N LEU A 738 -2.75 2.62 -20.34
CA LEU A 738 -3.71 2.80 -21.43
C LEU A 738 -4.75 3.87 -21.11
N SER A 739 -5.32 3.88 -19.91
CA SER A 739 -6.27 4.91 -19.49
C SER A 739 -5.62 6.31 -19.46
N ALA A 740 -4.34 6.41 -19.06
CA ALA A 740 -3.60 7.67 -19.11
C ALA A 740 -3.31 8.18 -20.54
N MET A 741 -3.56 7.36 -21.57
CA MET A 741 -3.53 7.74 -22.99
C MET A 741 -4.93 7.71 -23.64
N GLU A 742 -5.99 7.56 -22.84
CA GLU A 742 -7.39 7.44 -23.29
C GLU A 742 -7.63 6.23 -24.21
N LEU A 743 -6.94 5.10 -24.00
CA LEU A 743 -7.01 3.89 -24.83
C LEU A 743 -7.79 2.75 -24.17
N ASP A 744 -8.90 3.06 -23.49
CA ASP A 744 -9.70 2.07 -22.74
C ASP A 744 -10.25 0.96 -23.65
N GLU A 745 -10.37 1.19 -24.96
CA GLU A 745 -10.74 0.18 -25.95
C GLU A 745 -9.75 -1.00 -26.07
N LEU A 746 -8.56 -0.88 -25.47
CA LEU A 746 -7.53 -1.91 -25.40
C LEU A 746 -7.44 -2.59 -24.02
N ILE A 747 -8.39 -2.31 -23.12
CA ILE A 747 -8.46 -2.92 -21.79
C ILE A 747 -9.57 -3.98 -21.80
N ALA A 748 -9.16 -5.25 -21.81
CA ALA A 748 -10.08 -6.38 -21.71
C ALA A 748 -10.51 -6.61 -20.26
N ARG A 749 -11.77 -7.00 -20.07
CA ARG A 749 -12.34 -7.29 -18.74
C ARG A 749 -11.90 -8.64 -18.18
N ASP A 750 -11.61 -9.59 -19.06
CA ASP A 750 -11.18 -10.94 -18.74
C ASP A 750 -10.40 -11.54 -19.93
N VAL A 751 -9.92 -12.78 -19.77
CA VAL A 751 -9.11 -13.49 -20.77
C VAL A 751 -9.90 -13.80 -22.06
N HIS A 752 -11.21 -14.02 -21.97
CA HIS A 752 -12.05 -14.28 -23.15
C HIS A 752 -12.25 -12.99 -23.96
N ASP A 753 -12.51 -11.87 -23.27
CA ASP A 753 -12.62 -10.54 -23.87
C ASP A 753 -11.29 -10.11 -24.52
N TYR A 754 -10.17 -10.48 -23.89
CA TYR A 754 -8.82 -10.26 -24.42
C TYR A 754 -8.63 -11.00 -25.77
N GLU A 755 -8.94 -12.30 -25.84
CA GLU A 755 -8.85 -13.06 -27.09
C GLU A 755 -9.74 -12.45 -28.18
N ARG A 756 -10.97 -12.09 -27.82
CA ARG A 756 -11.94 -11.48 -28.73
C ARG A 756 -11.41 -10.17 -29.32
N ILE A 757 -10.86 -9.27 -28.50
CA ILE A 757 -10.33 -7.98 -28.95
C ILE A 757 -9.10 -8.19 -29.83
N ALA A 758 -8.18 -9.10 -29.45
CA ALA A 758 -7.00 -9.41 -30.25
C ALA A 758 -7.37 -9.87 -31.67
N LEU A 759 -8.38 -10.74 -31.80
CA LEU A 759 -8.86 -11.22 -33.10
C LEU A 759 -9.53 -10.13 -33.92
N GLN A 760 -10.33 -9.27 -33.27
CA GLN A 760 -10.94 -8.13 -33.95
C GLN A 760 -9.87 -7.20 -34.53
N LEU A 761 -8.83 -6.87 -33.76
CA LEU A 761 -7.73 -6.03 -34.21
C LEU A 761 -6.88 -6.69 -35.30
N ALA A 762 -6.65 -8.00 -35.20
CA ALA A 762 -5.93 -8.74 -36.23
C ALA A 762 -6.68 -8.86 -37.56
N GLY A 763 -8.03 -8.89 -37.49
CA GLY A 763 -8.91 -8.92 -38.66
C GLY A 763 -9.21 -7.53 -39.26
N ASP A 764 -8.94 -6.44 -38.55
CA ASP A 764 -9.27 -5.07 -38.96
C ASP A 764 -8.05 -4.14 -38.87
N ARG A 765 -7.25 -4.12 -39.95
CA ARG A 765 -6.09 -3.22 -40.05
C ARG A 765 -6.47 -1.74 -39.98
N GLY A 766 -7.66 -1.35 -40.48
CA GLY A 766 -8.10 0.04 -40.46
C GLY A 766 -8.34 0.55 -39.03
N ARG A 767 -8.90 -0.29 -38.17
CA ARG A 767 -9.04 0.00 -36.73
C ARG A 767 -7.68 0.08 -36.04
N LEU A 768 -6.76 -0.84 -36.32
CA LEU A 768 -5.42 -0.82 -35.75
C LEU A 768 -4.63 0.45 -36.15
N ASP A 769 -4.72 0.86 -37.42
CA ASP A 769 -4.10 2.09 -37.92
C ASP A 769 -4.72 3.34 -37.29
N THR A 770 -6.01 3.31 -37.00
CA THR A 770 -6.69 4.39 -36.27
C THR A 770 -6.17 4.51 -34.84
N ILE A 771 -5.99 3.38 -34.15
CA ILE A 771 -5.39 3.34 -32.80
C ILE A 771 -3.93 3.83 -32.84
N ARG A 772 -3.12 3.38 -33.81
CA ARG A 772 -1.74 3.85 -33.99
C ARG A 772 -1.67 5.37 -34.21
N ARG A 773 -2.57 5.93 -35.03
CA ARG A 773 -2.68 7.39 -35.22
C ARG A 773 -3.06 8.11 -33.94
N LYS A 774 -3.99 7.55 -33.14
CA LYS A 774 -4.37 8.09 -31.82
C LYS A 774 -3.17 8.13 -30.89
N ILE A 775 -2.44 7.01 -30.75
CA ILE A 775 -1.20 6.93 -29.96
C ILE A 775 -0.20 8.00 -30.43
N ALA A 776 0.08 8.08 -31.74
CA ALA A 776 1.02 9.05 -32.28
C ALA A 776 0.60 10.50 -32.02
N ALA A 777 -0.70 10.81 -32.09
CA ALA A 777 -1.24 12.15 -31.87
C ALA A 777 -1.14 12.61 -30.40
N VAL A 778 -1.30 11.69 -29.45
CA VAL A 778 -1.32 12.00 -28.00
C VAL A 778 -0.02 11.64 -27.29
N ARG A 779 0.94 10.96 -27.92
CA ARG A 779 2.18 10.51 -27.27
C ARG A 779 2.89 11.64 -26.52
N ASP A 780 3.01 12.81 -27.15
CA ASP A 780 3.78 13.93 -26.60
C ASP A 780 2.93 14.88 -25.72
N THR A 781 1.62 14.63 -25.57
CA THR A 781 0.70 15.49 -24.80
C THR A 781 -0.08 14.74 -23.72
N SER A 782 -0.14 13.41 -23.78
CA SER A 782 -0.82 12.57 -22.80
C SER A 782 -0.15 12.65 -21.42
N PRO A 783 -0.92 12.56 -20.33
CA PRO A 783 -0.37 12.47 -18.98
C PRO A 783 0.68 11.37 -18.79
N LEU A 784 0.60 10.25 -19.53
CA LEU A 784 1.54 9.14 -19.42
C LEU A 784 3.00 9.54 -19.69
N PHE A 785 3.21 10.41 -20.67
CA PHE A 785 4.54 10.88 -21.06
C PHE A 785 4.79 12.34 -20.70
N ASP A 786 3.85 13.10 -20.14
CA ASP A 786 4.13 14.45 -19.68
C ASP A 786 4.88 14.47 -18.32
N SER A 787 6.20 14.27 -18.37
CA SER A 787 7.04 14.27 -17.16
C SER A 787 7.01 15.59 -16.40
N THR A 788 6.68 16.73 -17.03
CA THR A 788 6.58 18.02 -16.33
C THR A 788 5.34 18.06 -15.46
N ARG A 789 4.19 17.70 -16.04
CA ARG A 789 2.92 17.57 -15.31
C ARG A 789 3.02 16.50 -14.22
N TYR A 790 3.60 15.35 -14.55
CA TYR A 790 3.85 14.27 -13.61
C TYR A 790 4.66 14.74 -12.39
N THR A 791 5.78 15.43 -12.63
CA THR A 791 6.67 15.92 -11.57
C THR A 791 5.92 16.87 -10.63
N LYS A 792 5.14 17.81 -11.17
CA LYS A 792 4.33 18.73 -10.34
C LYS A 792 3.32 18.00 -9.46
N ASN A 793 2.66 16.97 -10.00
CA ASN A 793 1.70 16.18 -9.23
C ASN A 793 2.39 15.31 -8.16
N LEU A 794 3.57 14.77 -8.47
CA LEU A 794 4.40 14.07 -7.50
C LEU A 794 4.86 15.02 -6.37
N GLU A 795 5.30 16.23 -6.70
CA GLU A 795 5.67 17.27 -5.73
C GLU A 795 4.52 17.67 -4.82
N ARG A 796 3.33 17.90 -5.38
CA ARG A 796 2.11 18.16 -4.59
C ARG A 796 1.80 17.03 -3.61
N SER A 797 2.04 15.78 -4.02
CA SER A 797 1.87 14.62 -3.15
C SER A 797 2.82 14.68 -1.95
N TYR A 798 4.09 15.03 -2.19
CA TYR A 798 5.10 15.16 -1.14
C TYR A 798 4.80 16.31 -0.19
N GLU A 799 4.34 17.44 -0.70
CA GLU A 799 3.90 18.58 0.12
C GLU A 799 2.72 18.20 1.00
N THR A 800 1.72 17.52 0.45
CA THR A 800 0.57 17.06 1.22
C THR A 800 0.99 16.10 2.35
N MET A 801 1.92 15.18 2.09
CA MET A 801 2.45 14.28 3.12
C MET A 801 3.16 15.06 4.23
N VAL A 802 3.99 16.04 3.86
CA VAL A 802 4.72 16.89 4.81
C VAL A 802 3.77 17.77 5.63
N ASP A 803 2.71 18.30 5.03
CA ASP A 803 1.72 19.11 5.71
C ASP A 803 0.92 18.28 6.73
N ILE A 804 0.47 17.08 6.36
CA ILE A 804 -0.17 16.13 7.30
C ILE A 804 0.73 15.88 8.51
N MET A 805 2.01 15.54 8.28
CA MET A 805 2.97 15.31 9.34
C MET A 805 3.19 16.56 10.22
N ARG A 806 3.37 17.75 9.60
CA ARG A 806 3.62 19.00 10.32
C ARG A 806 2.42 19.44 11.16
N ASN A 807 1.21 19.08 10.75
CA ASN A 807 -0.01 19.29 11.53
C ASN A 807 -0.16 18.32 12.71
N GLY A 808 0.75 17.34 12.86
CA GLY A 808 0.67 16.30 13.90
C GLY A 808 -0.41 15.25 13.61
N GLU A 809 -0.88 15.17 12.37
CA GLU A 809 -1.87 14.18 11.94
C GLU A 809 -1.20 12.84 11.64
N ALA A 810 -1.93 11.74 11.85
CA ALA A 810 -1.48 10.43 11.41
C ALA A 810 -1.57 10.32 9.86
N PRO A 811 -0.70 9.51 9.22
CA PRO A 811 -0.81 9.24 7.79
C PRO A 811 -2.22 8.80 7.40
N ARG A 812 -2.80 9.43 6.36
CA ARG A 812 -4.13 9.11 5.81
C ARG A 812 -4.08 9.02 4.29
N PRO A 813 -4.97 8.23 3.65
CA PRO A 813 -5.02 8.20 2.19
C PRO A 813 -5.55 9.51 1.62
N PHE A 814 -5.13 9.84 0.40
CA PHE A 814 -5.63 11.01 -0.33
C PHE A 814 -5.38 10.91 -1.84
N THR A 815 -6.14 11.69 -2.59
CA THR A 815 -5.96 11.88 -4.04
C THR A 815 -5.34 13.26 -4.27
N VAL A 816 -4.31 13.32 -5.11
CA VAL A 816 -3.67 14.60 -5.47
C VAL A 816 -4.62 15.39 -6.36
N ALA A 817 -4.90 16.64 -5.99
CA ALA A 817 -5.66 17.57 -6.82
C ALA A 817 -4.75 18.25 -7.85
N GLU A 818 -5.30 18.56 -9.02
CA GLU A 818 -4.57 19.24 -10.09
C GLU A 818 -5.21 20.60 -10.43
N ASP A 819 -4.45 21.70 -10.27
CA ASP A 819 -4.93 23.08 -10.52
C ASP A 819 -5.06 23.46 -12.01
N VAL A 820 -5.37 22.49 -12.87
CA VAL A 820 -5.77 22.71 -14.26
C VAL A 820 -7.07 21.94 -14.46
N PRO A 821 -8.18 22.56 -14.92
CA PRO A 821 -9.38 21.81 -15.24
C PRO A 821 -9.05 20.92 -16.43
N THR A 822 -8.74 19.66 -16.15
CA THR A 822 -8.57 18.63 -17.17
C THR A 822 -9.53 17.52 -16.85
N ILE A 823 -10.41 17.33 -17.82
CA ILE A 823 -11.36 16.25 -18.00
C ILE A 823 -10.61 14.91 -17.83
N SER A 824 -10.93 14.18 -16.76
CA SER A 824 -10.88 12.71 -16.69
C SER A 824 -11.26 12.28 -15.27
N SER A 825 -12.55 12.31 -14.96
CA SER A 825 -13.08 11.57 -13.81
C SER A 825 -14.59 11.37 -13.90
N PHE A 826 -15.10 10.58 -14.84
CA PHE A 826 -16.39 9.93 -14.63
C PHE A 826 -16.34 8.46 -15.00
N THR A 827 -16.20 7.67 -13.94
CA THR A 827 -16.57 6.27 -13.85
C THR A 827 -17.98 6.11 -14.44
N ARG A 828 -18.12 5.32 -15.51
CA ARG A 828 -19.43 4.76 -15.90
C ARG A 828 -19.87 3.81 -14.79
N VAL A 829 -20.64 4.33 -13.84
CA VAL A 829 -21.44 3.51 -12.93
C VAL A 829 -22.59 2.95 -13.75
N ALA A 830 -22.68 1.63 -13.86
CA ALA A 830 -23.88 0.99 -14.39
C ALA A 830 -25.05 1.30 -13.42
N PRO A 831 -26.21 1.80 -13.88
CA PRO A 831 -27.28 2.12 -12.96
C PRO A 831 -27.96 0.83 -12.46
N PRO A 832 -28.15 0.67 -11.14
CA PRO A 832 -29.21 -0.16 -10.61
C PRO A 832 -30.55 0.57 -10.81
N THR A 833 -31.59 -0.21 -11.14
CA THR A 833 -33.04 0.14 -11.21
C THR A 833 -33.42 1.61 -10.91
N LEU A 834 -33.66 2.41 -11.95
CA LEU A 834 -34.04 3.83 -11.82
C LEU A 834 -35.52 4.03 -11.43
N GLU A 835 -35.75 4.85 -10.40
CA GLU A 835 -36.89 5.77 -10.40
C GLU A 835 -36.54 6.94 -11.33
N ALA A 836 -37.25 7.10 -12.45
CA ALA A 836 -36.86 8.04 -13.51
C ALA A 836 -37.26 9.50 -13.27
N HIS A 837 -38.28 9.78 -12.44
CA HIS A 837 -38.82 11.12 -12.22
C HIS A 837 -38.97 11.47 -10.73
N VAL A 838 -38.67 12.72 -10.39
CA VAL A 838 -38.99 13.36 -9.11
C VAL A 838 -40.22 14.23 -9.31
N ALA A 839 -41.30 13.95 -8.58
CA ALA A 839 -42.56 14.69 -8.69
C ALA A 839 -42.45 16.11 -8.11
N TYR A 840 -43.22 17.06 -8.66
CA TYR A 840 -43.41 18.37 -8.05
C TYR A 840 -44.60 18.33 -7.07
N ASP A 841 -44.36 18.72 -5.82
CA ASP A 841 -45.42 18.83 -4.80
C ASP A 841 -46.26 20.12 -4.92
N ALA A 842 -45.73 21.13 -5.62
CA ALA A 842 -46.37 22.42 -5.88
C ALA A 842 -45.84 23.02 -7.19
N CYS A 843 -46.47 24.10 -7.67
CA CYS A 843 -46.00 24.83 -8.84
C CYS A 843 -44.55 25.34 -8.64
N PRO A 844 -43.56 24.95 -9.47
CA PRO A 844 -42.16 25.35 -9.29
C PRO A 844 -41.89 26.83 -9.59
N VAL A 845 -42.94 27.58 -9.98
CA VAL A 845 -42.89 29.02 -10.18
C VAL A 845 -43.61 29.80 -9.09
N CYS A 846 -44.76 29.39 -8.54
CA CYS A 846 -45.45 30.21 -7.52
C CYS A 846 -45.68 29.51 -6.18
N ASP A 847 -45.23 28.26 -6.04
CA ASP A 847 -45.44 27.40 -4.88
C ASP A 847 -46.93 27.10 -4.61
N GLY A 848 -47.82 27.39 -5.57
CA GLY A 848 -49.24 27.07 -5.49
C GLY A 848 -49.48 25.56 -5.64
N VAL A 849 -50.31 25.00 -4.75
CA VAL A 849 -50.60 23.56 -4.68
C VAL A 849 -51.81 23.12 -5.53
N ASP A 850 -52.58 24.07 -6.08
CA ASP A 850 -53.67 23.78 -6.99
C ASP A 850 -53.14 23.65 -8.43
N ILE A 851 -52.85 22.41 -8.82
CA ILE A 851 -52.10 22.04 -10.03
C ILE A 851 -52.83 20.94 -10.83
N PRO A 852 -54.04 21.22 -11.36
CA PRO A 852 -54.82 20.26 -12.14
C PRO A 852 -54.04 19.69 -13.33
N TYR A 853 -54.24 18.39 -13.57
CA TYR A 853 -53.75 17.68 -14.74
C TYR A 853 -54.40 18.25 -16.01
N GLN A 854 -53.58 18.41 -17.07
CA GLN A 854 -54.02 19.00 -18.34
C GLN A 854 -53.96 17.99 -19.48
N ILE A 855 -52.78 17.41 -19.70
CA ILE A 855 -52.51 16.58 -20.87
C ILE A 855 -51.42 15.56 -20.56
N GLU A 856 -51.48 14.38 -21.18
CA GLU A 856 -50.43 13.37 -21.18
C GLU A 856 -49.85 13.30 -22.58
N ALA A 857 -48.55 13.52 -22.68
CA ALA A 857 -47.83 13.59 -23.95
C ALA A 857 -46.90 12.39 -24.09
N LYS A 858 -46.79 11.86 -25.31
CA LYS A 858 -45.84 10.80 -25.63
C LYS A 858 -44.45 11.40 -25.81
N ILE A 859 -43.50 10.96 -24.99
CA ILE A 859 -42.08 11.27 -25.17
C ILE A 859 -41.35 10.13 -25.90
N SER A 860 -41.97 8.95 -25.98
CA SER A 860 -41.50 7.82 -26.77
C SER A 860 -41.41 8.08 -28.27
N ASP A 861 -42.13 9.08 -28.78
CA ASP A 861 -42.07 9.52 -30.17
C ASP A 861 -40.89 10.47 -30.45
N HIS A 862 -40.16 10.91 -29.40
CA HIS A 862 -39.02 11.81 -29.54
C HIS A 862 -37.79 11.09 -30.15
N PRO A 863 -37.04 11.67 -31.10
CA PRO A 863 -35.95 10.95 -31.78
C PRO A 863 -34.80 10.51 -30.87
N LEU A 864 -34.63 11.17 -29.72
CA LEU A 864 -33.63 10.82 -28.70
C LEU A 864 -34.16 9.92 -27.58
N TYR A 865 -35.41 9.44 -27.69
CA TYR A 865 -36.00 8.59 -26.66
C TYR A 865 -35.18 7.30 -26.45
N LYS A 866 -35.08 6.89 -25.17
CA LYS A 866 -34.44 5.65 -24.72
C LYS A 866 -35.46 4.87 -23.91
N ALA A 867 -35.49 3.55 -24.07
CA ALA A 867 -36.51 2.67 -23.46
C ALA A 867 -36.48 2.69 -21.92
N GLU A 868 -35.36 3.14 -21.36
CA GLU A 868 -35.11 3.36 -19.93
C GLU A 868 -35.91 4.55 -19.35
N LEU A 869 -36.44 5.42 -20.22
CA LEU A 869 -37.27 6.58 -19.83
C LEU A 869 -38.76 6.24 -19.93
N PRO A 870 -39.64 6.86 -19.11
CA PRO A 870 -41.07 6.65 -19.21
C PRO A 870 -41.57 7.00 -20.62
N PRO A 871 -42.53 6.24 -21.19
CA PRO A 871 -42.97 6.47 -22.57
C PRO A 871 -43.87 7.71 -22.73
N THR A 872 -44.42 8.22 -21.62
CA THR A 872 -45.29 9.39 -21.55
C THR A 872 -44.89 10.31 -20.39
N VAL A 873 -45.25 11.59 -20.48
CA VAL A 873 -45.13 12.56 -19.40
C VAL A 873 -46.46 13.31 -19.23
N LYS A 874 -46.88 13.52 -17.99
CA LYS A 874 -48.09 14.30 -17.70
C LYS A 874 -47.75 15.75 -17.47
N TRP A 875 -48.56 16.64 -18.01
CA TRP A 875 -48.49 18.08 -17.84
C TRP A 875 -49.61 18.58 -16.95
N ARG A 876 -49.30 19.59 -16.15
CA ARG A 876 -50.18 20.25 -15.18
C ARG A 876 -50.18 21.74 -15.46
N ALA A 877 -51.27 22.41 -15.08
CA ALA A 877 -51.36 23.87 -15.07
C ALA A 877 -51.63 24.34 -13.64
N CYS A 878 -50.96 25.39 -13.21
CA CYS A 878 -51.22 26.00 -11.91
C CYS A 878 -52.36 27.02 -11.99
N GLU A 879 -53.44 26.86 -11.23
CA GLU A 879 -54.58 27.78 -11.19
C GLU A 879 -54.18 29.18 -10.68
N ALA A 880 -53.23 29.24 -9.74
CA ALA A 880 -52.82 30.50 -9.13
C ALA A 880 -52.01 31.42 -10.07
N CYS A 881 -51.25 30.86 -11.02
CA CYS A 881 -50.33 31.65 -11.85
C CYS A 881 -50.36 31.34 -13.35
N GLY A 882 -51.13 30.34 -13.78
CA GLY A 882 -51.26 29.91 -15.18
C GLY A 882 -50.03 29.18 -15.75
N HIS A 883 -49.09 28.73 -14.92
CA HIS A 883 -47.86 28.07 -15.37
C HIS A 883 -48.12 26.61 -15.75
N PHE A 884 -47.60 26.19 -16.92
CA PHE A 884 -47.68 24.82 -17.41
C PHE A 884 -46.34 24.09 -17.20
N PHE A 885 -46.38 22.93 -16.55
CA PHE A 885 -45.19 22.15 -16.21
C PHE A 885 -45.47 20.65 -16.16
N THR A 886 -44.45 19.83 -16.33
CA THR A 886 -44.57 18.37 -16.21
C THR A 886 -44.84 17.97 -14.75
N GLU A 887 -45.42 16.79 -14.50
CA GLU A 887 -45.72 16.32 -13.13
C GLU A 887 -44.46 16.13 -12.26
N GLY A 888 -43.31 16.07 -12.89
CA GLY A 888 -42.00 15.99 -12.26
C GLY A 888 -40.87 16.25 -13.25
N TYR A 889 -39.63 16.20 -12.77
CA TYR A 889 -38.40 16.31 -13.57
C TYR A 889 -37.55 15.05 -13.46
N PHE A 890 -36.63 14.81 -14.40
CA PHE A 890 -35.79 13.62 -14.37
C PHE A 890 -34.80 13.62 -13.19
N THR A 891 -34.57 12.46 -12.57
CA THR A 891 -33.47 12.26 -11.60
C THR A 891 -32.11 12.52 -12.25
N PRO A 892 -31.03 12.82 -11.51
CA PRO A 892 -29.69 13.00 -12.08
C PRO A 892 -29.28 11.86 -13.02
N GLU A 893 -29.58 10.61 -12.63
CA GLU A 893 -29.26 9.42 -13.41
C GLU A 893 -30.11 9.33 -14.69
N ALA A 894 -31.39 9.68 -14.64
CA ALA A 894 -32.25 9.70 -15.83
C ALA A 894 -31.89 10.86 -16.77
N ARG A 895 -31.42 11.99 -16.22
CA ARG A 895 -30.94 13.14 -17.00
C ARG A 895 -29.73 12.77 -17.84
N GLU A 896 -28.79 11.96 -17.31
CA GLU A 896 -27.65 11.46 -18.08
C GLU A 896 -28.09 10.67 -19.31
N ILE A 897 -29.15 9.87 -19.19
CA ILE A 897 -29.73 9.14 -20.34
C ILE A 897 -30.26 10.12 -21.38
N VAL A 898 -30.97 11.17 -20.95
CA VAL A 898 -31.53 12.21 -21.84
C VAL A 898 -30.43 12.98 -22.58
N VAL A 899 -29.33 13.35 -21.91
CA VAL A 899 -28.24 14.13 -22.53
C VAL A 899 -27.15 13.28 -23.19
N SER A 900 -27.21 11.95 -23.08
CA SER A 900 -26.25 11.01 -23.68
C SER A 900 -26.26 10.96 -25.21
N SER A 901 -27.24 11.59 -25.86
CA SER A 901 -27.39 11.64 -27.31
C SER A 901 -27.79 13.05 -27.71
N ILE A 902 -27.31 13.51 -28.87
CA ILE A 902 -27.58 14.85 -29.38
C ILE A 902 -28.25 14.76 -30.74
N LEU A 903 -29.21 15.64 -31.01
CA LEU A 903 -29.78 15.75 -32.34
C LEU A 903 -28.72 16.35 -33.30
N PRO A 904 -28.66 15.92 -34.57
CA PRO A 904 -27.70 16.46 -35.54
C PRO A 904 -27.69 17.99 -35.61
N GLU A 905 -28.86 18.63 -35.49
CA GLU A 905 -29.01 20.07 -35.51
C GLU A 905 -28.42 20.82 -34.29
N GLN A 906 -28.14 20.08 -33.21
CA GLN A 906 -27.55 20.58 -31.97
C GLN A 906 -26.05 20.32 -31.88
N GLU A 907 -25.45 19.60 -32.84
CA GLU A 907 -24.01 19.38 -32.88
C GLU A 907 -23.24 20.69 -33.06
N VAL A 908 -22.16 20.85 -32.30
CA VAL A 908 -21.29 22.05 -32.38
C VAL A 908 -20.78 22.24 -33.80
N GLY A 909 -21.04 23.42 -34.36
CA GLY A 909 -20.69 23.81 -35.73
C GLY A 909 -21.71 23.42 -36.80
N ASN A 910 -22.76 22.65 -36.47
CA ASN A 910 -23.75 22.25 -37.46
C ASN A 910 -24.57 23.44 -37.99
N ASP A 911 -24.66 23.53 -39.31
CA ASP A 911 -25.30 24.63 -40.06
C ASP A 911 -24.89 26.05 -39.60
N ALA A 912 -23.68 26.19 -39.05
CA ALA A 912 -23.19 27.45 -38.47
C ALA A 912 -23.28 28.62 -39.47
N GLY A 913 -23.03 28.37 -40.76
CA GLY A 913 -23.10 29.40 -41.80
C GLY A 913 -24.50 30.01 -42.00
N ARG A 914 -25.58 29.22 -41.94
CA ARG A 914 -26.95 29.73 -42.04
C ARG A 914 -27.42 30.32 -40.71
N ARG A 915 -27.13 29.64 -39.60
CA ARG A 915 -27.53 30.08 -38.25
C ARG A 915 -26.86 31.37 -37.81
N ARG A 916 -25.67 31.68 -38.32
CA ARG A 916 -24.96 32.96 -38.08
C ARG A 916 -25.79 34.18 -38.47
N LYS A 917 -26.68 34.10 -39.48
CA LYS A 917 -27.57 35.22 -39.82
C LYS A 917 -28.60 35.51 -38.73
N ILE A 918 -29.13 34.46 -38.11
CA ILE A 918 -30.11 34.56 -37.02
C ILE A 918 -29.40 35.00 -35.74
N SER A 919 -28.34 34.30 -35.35
CA SER A 919 -27.49 34.66 -34.20
C SER A 919 -26.92 36.07 -34.32
N GLY A 920 -26.58 36.54 -35.52
CA GLY A 920 -26.10 37.91 -35.75
C GLY A 920 -27.11 38.99 -35.40
N ARG A 921 -28.41 38.78 -35.70
CA ARG A 921 -29.48 39.70 -35.29
C ARG A 921 -29.70 39.71 -33.79
N ILE A 922 -29.56 38.53 -33.15
CA ILE A 922 -29.64 38.42 -31.69
C ILE A 922 -28.50 39.20 -31.04
N VAL A 923 -27.25 38.95 -31.46
CA VAL A 923 -26.07 39.65 -30.94
C VAL A 923 -26.14 41.15 -31.23
N GLU A 924 -26.61 41.57 -32.40
CA GLU A 924 -26.82 43.00 -32.72
C GLU A 924 -27.82 43.65 -31.74
N ARG A 925 -28.95 42.99 -31.44
CA ARG A 925 -29.94 43.51 -30.48
C ARG A 925 -29.37 43.58 -29.07
N VAL A 926 -28.62 42.58 -28.63
CA VAL A 926 -27.92 42.60 -27.34
C VAL A 926 -26.89 43.73 -27.29
N ALA A 927 -26.12 43.92 -28.36
CA ALA A 927 -25.07 44.93 -28.48
C ALA A 927 -25.58 46.38 -28.38
N ARG A 928 -26.88 46.63 -28.64
CA ARG A 928 -27.51 47.95 -28.43
C ARG A 928 -27.60 48.35 -26.97
N HIS A 929 -27.54 47.38 -26.05
CA HIS A 929 -27.65 47.59 -24.60
C HIS A 929 -26.30 47.43 -23.91
N VAL A 930 -25.51 46.41 -24.29
CA VAL A 930 -24.16 46.14 -23.79
C VAL A 930 -23.32 45.71 -24.97
N SER A 931 -22.29 46.48 -25.35
CA SER A 931 -21.51 46.26 -26.57
C SER A 931 -20.20 45.47 -26.38
N ASP A 932 -19.79 45.24 -25.13
CA ASP A 932 -18.55 44.56 -24.75
C ASP A 932 -18.66 43.87 -23.38
N GLY A 933 -17.62 43.10 -23.03
CA GLY A 933 -17.47 42.41 -21.75
C GLY A 933 -17.64 40.90 -21.85
N GLU A 934 -17.77 40.25 -20.69
CA GLU A 934 -17.91 38.79 -20.63
C GLU A 934 -19.34 38.32 -20.95
N TRP A 935 -19.45 37.34 -21.84
CA TRP A 935 -20.70 36.71 -22.27
C TRP A 935 -20.72 35.24 -21.83
N LEU A 936 -21.68 34.90 -20.96
CA LEU A 936 -21.97 33.52 -20.58
C LEU A 936 -23.12 32.97 -21.43
N ASP A 937 -22.84 31.96 -22.24
CA ASP A 937 -23.86 31.26 -23.04
C ASP A 937 -24.21 29.91 -22.40
N VAL A 938 -25.44 29.78 -21.92
CA VAL A 938 -25.92 28.61 -21.19
C VAL A 938 -26.81 27.75 -22.07
N GLY A 939 -26.48 26.47 -22.18
CA GLY A 939 -27.11 25.57 -23.15
C GLY A 939 -26.63 25.87 -24.56
N THR A 940 -25.31 26.03 -24.73
CA THR A 940 -24.63 26.49 -25.96
C THR A 940 -25.07 25.81 -27.25
N GLY A 941 -25.62 24.59 -27.19
CA GLY A 941 -26.20 23.95 -28.36
C GLY A 941 -25.15 23.67 -29.43
N ASN A 942 -25.44 24.09 -30.65
CA ASN A 942 -24.49 24.01 -31.76
C ASN A 942 -23.42 25.11 -31.76
N GLY A 943 -23.43 25.99 -30.74
CA GLY A 943 -22.47 27.07 -30.56
C GLY A 943 -22.71 28.29 -31.44
N SER A 944 -23.75 28.35 -32.28
CA SER A 944 -23.88 29.45 -33.27
C SER A 944 -24.00 30.84 -32.63
N LEU A 945 -24.70 30.95 -31.48
CA LEU A 945 -24.83 32.20 -30.75
C LEU A 945 -23.49 32.61 -30.13
N LEU A 946 -22.85 31.68 -29.41
CA LEU A 946 -21.51 31.84 -28.84
C LEU A 946 -20.50 32.29 -29.90
N PHE A 947 -20.39 31.58 -31.03
CA PHE A 947 -19.45 31.93 -32.11
C PHE A 947 -19.72 33.31 -32.69
N THR A 948 -20.98 33.68 -32.86
CA THR A 948 -21.34 35.00 -33.40
C THR A 948 -21.00 36.10 -32.39
N ALA A 949 -21.21 35.88 -31.09
CA ALA A 949 -20.78 36.83 -30.07
C ALA A 949 -19.24 36.99 -30.05
N ALA A 950 -18.48 35.92 -30.30
CA ALA A 950 -17.01 35.97 -30.36
C ALA A 950 -16.52 36.97 -31.41
N GLU A 951 -17.16 36.93 -32.58
CA GLU A 951 -16.81 37.78 -33.72
C GLU A 951 -17.15 39.25 -33.51
N TRP A 952 -18.07 39.53 -32.59
CA TRP A 952 -18.40 40.89 -32.15
C TRP A 952 -17.48 41.38 -31.02
N GLY A 953 -16.53 40.56 -30.55
CA GLY A 953 -15.48 40.95 -29.61
C GLY A 953 -15.80 40.73 -28.13
N TYR A 954 -16.81 39.92 -27.79
CA TYR A 954 -17.07 39.53 -26.40
C TYR A 954 -16.10 38.46 -25.91
N ASP A 955 -15.81 38.50 -24.60
CA ASP A 955 -15.06 37.43 -23.92
C ASP A 955 -16.01 36.31 -23.52
N LEU A 956 -15.86 35.14 -24.13
CA LEU A 956 -16.89 34.10 -24.08
C LEU A 956 -16.63 33.03 -23.04
N LEU A 957 -17.73 32.59 -22.42
CA LEU A 957 -17.79 31.38 -21.64
C LEU A 957 -19.04 30.57 -22.00
N GLY A 958 -18.84 29.32 -22.42
CA GLY A 958 -19.92 28.37 -22.65
C GLY A 958 -20.21 27.51 -21.41
N VAL A 959 -21.47 27.22 -21.14
CA VAL A 959 -21.87 26.19 -20.19
C VAL A 959 -22.88 25.27 -20.86
N ASP A 960 -22.62 23.97 -20.90
CA ASP A 960 -23.55 22.99 -21.47
C ASP A 960 -23.57 21.71 -20.63
N ARG A 961 -24.73 21.06 -20.59
CA ARG A 961 -24.92 19.79 -19.87
C ARG A 961 -24.45 18.59 -20.67
N ARG A 962 -24.17 18.76 -21.96
CA ARG A 962 -23.63 17.71 -22.83
C ARG A 962 -22.12 17.83 -22.91
N ILE A 963 -21.44 16.81 -22.40
CA ILE A 963 -19.98 16.76 -22.41
C ILE A 963 -19.43 16.86 -23.85
N ASP A 964 -20.07 16.19 -24.82
CA ASP A 964 -19.69 16.27 -26.24
C ASP A 964 -19.69 17.71 -26.79
N THR A 965 -20.66 18.52 -26.36
CA THR A 965 -20.75 19.93 -26.75
C THR A 965 -19.60 20.74 -26.13
N VAL A 966 -19.35 20.55 -24.83
CA VAL A 966 -18.26 21.22 -24.11
C VAL A 966 -16.90 20.86 -24.69
N GLU A 967 -16.65 19.57 -24.94
CA GLU A 967 -15.42 19.10 -25.55
C GLU A 967 -15.18 19.70 -26.94
N ARG A 968 -16.23 19.77 -27.77
CA ARG A 968 -16.12 20.37 -29.11
C ARG A 968 -15.84 21.87 -29.02
N LEU A 969 -16.46 22.59 -28.08
CA LEU A 969 -16.17 24.02 -27.85
C LEU A 969 -14.73 24.25 -27.37
N LEU A 970 -14.25 23.43 -26.42
CA LEU A 970 -12.87 23.48 -25.94
C LEU A 970 -11.87 23.18 -27.07
N LYS A 971 -12.15 22.21 -27.94
CA LYS A 971 -11.34 21.90 -29.14
C LYS A 971 -11.27 23.06 -30.13
N LEU A 972 -12.32 23.88 -30.19
CA LEU A 972 -12.38 25.09 -31.02
C LEU A 972 -11.72 26.31 -30.34
N GLY A 973 -11.18 26.16 -29.13
CA GLY A 973 -10.47 27.21 -28.40
C GLY A 973 -11.36 28.12 -27.54
N PHE A 974 -12.64 27.79 -27.38
CA PHE A 974 -13.54 28.52 -26.49
C PHE A 974 -13.46 28.01 -25.06
N LYS A 975 -13.57 28.90 -24.07
CA LYS A 975 -13.76 28.49 -22.67
C LYS A 975 -15.16 27.87 -22.54
N ALA A 976 -15.25 26.64 -22.05
CA ALA A 976 -16.52 26.01 -21.79
C ALA A 976 -16.47 25.09 -20.56
N PHE A 977 -17.57 25.01 -19.82
CA PHE A 977 -17.72 24.14 -18.65
C PHE A 977 -18.88 23.17 -18.84
N TRP A 978 -18.68 21.95 -18.36
CA TRP A 978 -19.73 20.95 -18.23
C TRP A 978 -20.44 21.15 -16.88
N ASN A 979 -21.57 21.83 -16.89
CA ASN A 979 -22.35 22.11 -15.69
C ASN A 979 -23.82 22.45 -16.04
N ASP A 980 -24.70 22.48 -15.03
CA ASP A 980 -26.05 23.03 -15.12
C ASP A 980 -26.07 24.47 -14.57
N ILE A 981 -27.00 25.30 -15.05
CA ILE A 981 -27.14 26.71 -14.65
C ILE A 981 -27.41 26.88 -13.15
N GLU A 982 -28.08 25.90 -12.54
CA GLU A 982 -28.42 25.90 -11.11
C GLU A 982 -27.25 25.44 -10.22
N SER A 983 -26.18 24.88 -10.82
CA SER A 983 -25.05 24.23 -10.12
C SER A 983 -23.72 24.96 -10.34
N ILE A 984 -23.75 26.18 -10.90
CA ILE A 984 -22.60 27.06 -10.97
C ILE A 984 -22.39 27.69 -9.58
N GLU A 985 -21.68 26.98 -8.70
CA GLU A 985 -21.29 27.45 -7.35
C GLU A 985 -19.94 28.19 -7.36
N ASP A 986 -19.73 29.08 -8.34
CA ASP A 986 -18.50 29.87 -8.41
C ASP A 986 -18.67 31.18 -7.63
N VAL A 987 -18.04 31.27 -6.45
CA VAL A 987 -18.05 32.47 -5.60
C VAL A 987 -17.41 33.68 -6.32
N ASP A 988 -16.54 33.43 -7.31
CA ASP A 988 -15.91 34.46 -8.14
C ASP A 988 -16.78 34.90 -9.34
N ALA A 989 -17.93 34.26 -9.58
CA ALA A 989 -18.85 34.64 -10.65
C ALA A 989 -19.86 35.73 -10.27
N VAL A 990 -19.90 36.20 -9.02
CA VAL A 990 -20.83 37.25 -8.57
C VAL A 990 -20.56 38.57 -9.29
N ASP A 991 -21.60 39.18 -9.86
CA ASP A 991 -21.54 40.45 -10.61
C ASP A 991 -20.51 40.48 -11.75
N ARG A 992 -20.24 39.32 -12.35
CA ARG A 992 -19.18 39.12 -13.35
C ARG A 992 -19.63 39.40 -14.79
N PHE A 993 -20.72 38.76 -15.23
CA PHE A 993 -21.04 38.73 -16.66
C PHE A 993 -21.78 39.97 -17.12
N SER A 994 -21.36 40.46 -18.29
CA SER A 994 -21.96 41.60 -18.98
C SER A 994 -23.19 41.17 -19.78
N VAL A 995 -23.14 39.95 -20.32
CA VAL A 995 -24.26 39.29 -20.99
C VAL A 995 -24.39 37.86 -20.47
N VAL A 996 -25.61 37.42 -20.22
CA VAL A 996 -25.94 36.00 -20.04
C VAL A 996 -27.03 35.62 -21.05
N SER A 997 -26.79 34.58 -21.85
CA SER A 997 -27.81 34.00 -22.74
C SER A 997 -28.27 32.63 -22.22
N ILE A 998 -29.58 32.44 -22.14
CA ILE A 998 -30.25 31.19 -21.75
C ILE A 998 -31.23 30.78 -22.84
N ALA A 999 -30.70 30.37 -24.00
CA ALA A 999 -31.52 29.97 -25.14
C ALA A 999 -32.10 28.56 -24.95
N GLY A 1000 -33.38 28.46 -24.60
CA GLY A 1000 -34.06 27.19 -24.30
C GLY A 1000 -33.69 26.59 -22.93
N GLY A 1001 -32.67 27.12 -22.24
CA GLY A 1001 -32.25 26.62 -20.92
C GLY A 1001 -33.32 26.79 -19.83
N LEU A 1002 -34.13 27.84 -19.89
CA LEU A 1002 -35.14 28.12 -18.85
C LEU A 1002 -36.27 27.08 -18.80
N THR A 1003 -36.64 26.49 -19.94
CA THR A 1003 -37.64 25.42 -20.00
C THR A 1003 -37.10 24.06 -19.53
N ARG A 1004 -35.78 23.91 -19.46
CA ARG A 1004 -35.07 22.68 -19.08
C ARG A 1004 -34.58 22.70 -17.63
N ALA A 1005 -34.49 23.89 -17.03
CA ALA A 1005 -34.19 24.07 -15.62
C ALA A 1005 -35.35 23.52 -14.77
N PRO A 1006 -35.11 22.59 -13.84
CA PRO A 1006 -36.16 22.05 -12.95
C PRO A 1006 -36.83 23.12 -12.08
N PHE A 1007 -36.08 24.15 -11.67
CA PHE A 1007 -36.62 25.25 -10.88
C PHE A 1007 -36.31 26.59 -11.56
N PRO A 1008 -37.11 27.01 -12.55
CA PRO A 1008 -36.86 28.21 -13.35
C PRO A 1008 -36.62 29.49 -12.53
N LYS A 1009 -37.26 29.61 -11.36
CA LYS A 1009 -37.00 30.72 -10.42
C LYS A 1009 -35.57 30.70 -9.85
N ARG A 1010 -35.06 29.52 -9.49
CA ARG A 1010 -33.69 29.36 -8.96
C ARG A 1010 -32.67 29.63 -10.06
N ALA A 1011 -32.92 29.13 -11.27
CA ALA A 1011 -32.09 29.43 -12.44
C ALA A 1011 -32.01 30.95 -12.70
N LEU A 1012 -33.14 31.67 -12.69
CA LEU A 1012 -33.13 33.13 -12.84
C LEU A 1012 -32.43 33.87 -11.69
N ALA A 1013 -32.57 33.38 -10.45
CA ALA A 1013 -31.86 33.96 -9.30
C ALA A 1013 -30.33 33.76 -9.40
N ALA A 1014 -29.88 32.58 -9.83
CA ALA A 1014 -28.47 32.30 -10.10
C ALA A 1014 -27.93 33.23 -11.20
N VAL A 1015 -28.64 33.34 -12.32
CA VAL A 1015 -28.30 34.27 -13.41
C VAL A 1015 -28.23 35.72 -12.91
N HIS A 1016 -29.21 36.15 -12.12
CA HIS A 1016 -29.19 37.49 -11.53
C HIS A 1016 -27.95 37.71 -10.65
N GLY A 1017 -27.56 36.72 -9.84
CA GLY A 1017 -26.35 36.79 -9.01
C GLY A 1017 -25.06 36.91 -9.82
N MET A 1018 -24.98 36.21 -10.96
CA MET A 1018 -23.78 36.18 -11.80
C MET A 1018 -23.58 37.42 -12.69
N MET A 1019 -24.65 38.18 -12.96
CA MET A 1019 -24.62 39.32 -13.88
C MET A 1019 -24.22 40.61 -13.19
N ARG A 1020 -23.40 41.45 -13.82
CA ARG A 1020 -23.17 42.81 -13.31
C ARG A 1020 -24.46 43.67 -13.38
N LYS A 1021 -24.58 44.68 -12.52
CA LYS A 1021 -25.67 45.66 -12.63
C LYS A 1021 -25.66 46.34 -14.01
N GLY A 1022 -26.82 46.43 -14.66
CA GLY A 1022 -26.94 46.91 -16.05
C GLY A 1022 -26.54 45.89 -17.12
N GLY A 1023 -26.16 44.66 -16.72
CA GLY A 1023 -25.93 43.55 -17.65
C GLY A 1023 -27.21 43.08 -18.34
N VAL A 1024 -27.03 42.42 -19.49
CA VAL A 1024 -28.12 41.98 -20.38
C VAL A 1024 -28.36 40.49 -20.29
N LEU A 1025 -29.61 40.11 -20.06
CA LEU A 1025 -30.10 38.74 -20.09
C LEU A 1025 -30.86 38.51 -21.39
N PHE A 1026 -30.38 37.59 -22.22
CA PHE A 1026 -31.09 37.11 -23.40
C PHE A 1026 -31.77 35.77 -23.09
N ILE A 1027 -33.08 35.70 -23.33
CA ILE A 1027 -33.88 34.48 -23.13
C ILE A 1027 -34.56 34.13 -24.43
N SER A 1028 -34.49 32.85 -24.79
CA SER A 1028 -35.34 32.26 -25.83
C SER A 1028 -36.12 31.10 -25.23
N ALA A 1029 -37.44 31.10 -25.38
CA ALA A 1029 -38.31 30.06 -24.84
C ALA A 1029 -39.59 29.92 -25.68
N PRO A 1030 -40.21 28.73 -25.73
CA PRO A 1030 -41.52 28.57 -26.36
C PRO A 1030 -42.56 29.50 -25.71
N ASN A 1031 -43.43 30.09 -26.52
CA ASN A 1031 -44.46 31.02 -26.08
C ASN A 1031 -45.86 30.51 -26.45
N MET A 1032 -46.60 30.15 -25.41
CA MET A 1032 -47.97 29.62 -25.53
C MET A 1032 -48.98 30.62 -26.09
N ASP A 1033 -48.67 31.93 -26.07
CA ASP A 1033 -49.56 32.98 -26.56
C ASP A 1033 -49.47 33.19 -28.09
N THR A 1034 -48.51 32.56 -28.76
CA THR A 1034 -48.31 32.73 -30.20
C THR A 1034 -49.42 32.06 -31.01
N ILE A 1035 -49.74 32.64 -32.18
CA ILE A 1035 -50.71 32.02 -33.08
C ILE A 1035 -50.22 30.65 -33.57
N GLU A 1036 -48.91 30.50 -33.79
CA GLU A 1036 -48.28 29.25 -34.20
C GLU A 1036 -48.46 28.16 -33.15
N TRP A 1037 -48.21 28.47 -31.87
CA TRP A 1037 -48.46 27.54 -30.77
C TRP A 1037 -49.91 27.07 -30.76
N ARG A 1038 -50.87 28.01 -30.86
CA ARG A 1038 -52.30 27.69 -30.85
C ARG A 1038 -52.73 26.83 -32.04
N ILE A 1039 -52.12 27.03 -33.22
CA ILE A 1039 -52.35 26.20 -34.41
C ILE A 1039 -51.80 24.79 -34.17
N LEU A 1040 -50.54 24.68 -33.74
CA LEU A 1040 -49.90 23.39 -33.48
C LEU A 1040 -50.65 22.58 -32.41
N ASP A 1041 -51.13 23.26 -31.37
CA ASP A 1041 -51.90 22.66 -30.28
C ASP A 1041 -53.28 22.18 -30.76
N ALA A 1042 -54.01 23.02 -31.51
CA ALA A 1042 -55.30 22.64 -32.10
C ALA A 1042 -55.19 21.48 -33.11
N LEU A 1043 -54.03 21.34 -33.77
CA LEU A 1043 -53.73 20.22 -34.66
C LEU A 1043 -53.19 18.98 -33.94
N GLY A 1044 -52.93 19.05 -32.62
CA GLY A 1044 -52.34 17.94 -31.85
C GLY A 1044 -50.91 17.58 -32.27
N THR A 1045 -50.19 18.52 -32.91
CA THR A 1045 -48.84 18.31 -33.47
C THR A 1045 -47.78 19.16 -32.77
N ASN A 1046 -48.13 19.77 -31.64
CA ASN A 1046 -47.23 20.65 -30.90
C ASN A 1046 -46.03 19.85 -30.32
N PRO A 1047 -44.81 20.09 -30.81
CA PRO A 1047 -43.63 19.30 -30.44
C PRO A 1047 -43.16 19.57 -29.01
N TYR A 1048 -43.58 20.69 -28.40
CA TYR A 1048 -43.12 21.09 -27.06
C TYR A 1048 -43.77 20.27 -25.95
N TRP A 1049 -44.91 19.62 -26.19
CA TRP A 1049 -45.53 18.72 -25.20
C TRP A 1049 -44.73 17.42 -25.02
N GLY A 1050 -44.07 16.93 -26.08
CA GLY A 1050 -43.28 15.70 -26.07
C GLY A 1050 -41.76 15.92 -26.04
N ALA A 1051 -41.28 17.13 -25.76
CA ALA A 1051 -39.87 17.46 -25.78
C ALA A 1051 -39.14 16.88 -24.54
N LEU A 1052 -38.13 16.03 -24.79
CA LEU A 1052 -37.50 15.19 -23.76
C LEU A 1052 -36.82 15.99 -22.64
N GLU A 1053 -36.24 17.15 -22.95
CA GLU A 1053 -35.54 17.98 -21.96
C GLU A 1053 -36.44 19.07 -21.33
N ASN A 1054 -37.67 19.25 -21.81
CA ASN A 1054 -38.52 20.35 -21.36
C ASN A 1054 -39.38 19.93 -20.16
N HIS A 1055 -39.33 20.74 -19.10
CA HIS A 1055 -40.16 20.61 -17.91
C HIS A 1055 -41.24 21.68 -17.80
N HIS A 1056 -41.10 22.77 -18.57
CA HIS A 1056 -41.91 23.97 -18.44
C HIS A 1056 -42.31 24.54 -19.80
N ASN A 1057 -43.52 25.10 -19.87
CA ASN A 1057 -44.00 25.92 -20.97
C ASN A 1057 -44.56 27.23 -20.41
N PHE A 1058 -44.31 28.34 -21.10
CA PHE A 1058 -44.62 29.66 -20.59
C PHE A 1058 -45.47 30.49 -21.54
N THR A 1059 -46.33 31.32 -20.97
CA THR A 1059 -46.90 32.50 -21.65
C THR A 1059 -45.92 33.67 -21.53
N ARG A 1060 -46.03 34.65 -22.43
CA ARG A 1060 -45.22 35.87 -22.38
C ARG A 1060 -45.40 36.58 -21.04
N THR A 1061 -46.65 36.75 -20.62
CA THR A 1061 -46.98 37.41 -19.36
C THR A 1061 -46.31 36.73 -18.17
N ARG A 1062 -46.18 35.39 -18.20
CA ARG A 1062 -45.57 34.66 -17.10
C ARG A 1062 -44.06 34.90 -17.00
N ILE A 1063 -43.32 34.78 -18.10
CA ILE A 1063 -41.87 35.03 -18.10
C ILE A 1063 -41.57 36.47 -17.70
N VAL A 1064 -42.31 37.45 -18.25
CA VAL A 1064 -42.12 38.87 -17.92
C VAL A 1064 -42.24 39.11 -16.42
N SER A 1065 -43.29 38.58 -15.79
CA SER A 1065 -43.47 38.76 -14.35
C SER A 1065 -42.45 37.97 -13.51
N MET A 1066 -41.93 36.83 -13.99
CA MET A 1066 -40.82 36.13 -13.32
C MET A 1066 -39.53 36.95 -13.37
N LEU A 1067 -39.25 37.60 -14.50
CA LEU A 1067 -38.10 38.47 -14.67
C LEU A 1067 -38.19 39.70 -13.75
N GLU A 1068 -39.34 40.37 -13.73
CA GLU A 1068 -39.58 41.52 -12.86
C GLU A 1068 -39.44 41.16 -11.37
N ALA A 1069 -39.97 39.98 -10.97
CA ALA A 1069 -39.83 39.48 -9.59
C ALA A 1069 -38.38 39.16 -9.20
N GLN A 1070 -37.51 38.87 -10.17
CA GLN A 1070 -36.08 38.57 -9.97
C GLN A 1070 -35.17 39.79 -10.19
N GLY A 1071 -35.72 41.00 -10.31
CA GLY A 1071 -34.90 42.22 -10.47
C GLY A 1071 -34.43 42.48 -11.90
N PHE A 1072 -35.17 42.03 -12.91
CA PHE A 1072 -34.92 42.37 -14.31
C PHE A 1072 -36.00 43.29 -14.88
N LYS A 1073 -35.58 44.25 -15.70
CA LYS A 1073 -36.48 45.09 -16.50
C LYS A 1073 -36.44 44.63 -17.96
N VAL A 1074 -37.59 44.21 -18.50
CA VAL A 1074 -37.69 43.82 -19.92
C VAL A 1074 -37.48 45.04 -20.81
N ALA A 1075 -36.50 44.97 -21.70
CA ALA A 1075 -36.11 46.04 -22.62
C ALA A 1075 -36.62 45.80 -24.04
N GLU A 1076 -36.57 44.56 -24.53
CA GLU A 1076 -37.08 44.20 -25.85
C GLU A 1076 -37.81 42.85 -25.84
N TYR A 1077 -38.74 42.71 -26.78
CA TYR A 1077 -39.45 41.47 -27.08
C TYR A 1077 -39.45 41.25 -28.60
N ALA A 1078 -39.20 40.01 -29.03
CA ALA A 1078 -39.37 39.59 -30.41
C ALA A 1078 -39.95 38.16 -30.47
N VAL A 1079 -40.45 37.79 -31.65
CA VAL A 1079 -40.79 36.41 -32.01
C VAL A 1079 -39.58 35.83 -32.73
N GLY A 1080 -39.19 34.59 -32.38
CA GLY A 1080 -38.04 33.91 -32.96
C GLY A 1080 -38.16 33.76 -34.48
N GLU A 1081 -37.09 34.07 -35.20
CA GLU A 1081 -37.09 34.06 -36.67
C GLU A 1081 -37.04 32.65 -37.26
N ASP A 1082 -36.41 31.71 -36.57
CA ASP A 1082 -36.29 30.30 -36.95
C ASP A 1082 -37.40 29.41 -36.38
N ALA A 1083 -38.05 29.86 -35.32
CA ALA A 1083 -39.20 29.20 -34.69
C ALA A 1083 -40.26 30.24 -34.28
N PRO A 1084 -41.32 30.46 -35.09
CA PRO A 1084 -42.36 31.46 -34.81
C PRO A 1084 -43.20 31.19 -33.53
N SER A 1085 -43.08 29.99 -32.97
CA SER A 1085 -43.64 29.59 -31.67
C SER A 1085 -42.76 29.96 -30.47
N VAL A 1086 -41.57 30.50 -30.70
CA VAL A 1086 -40.59 30.90 -29.67
C VAL A 1086 -40.62 32.41 -29.51
N MET A 1087 -40.51 32.88 -28.27
CA MET A 1087 -40.27 34.28 -27.97
C MET A 1087 -38.82 34.52 -27.55
N GLU A 1088 -38.33 35.69 -27.90
CA GLU A 1088 -37.03 36.19 -27.53
C GLU A 1088 -37.18 37.45 -26.67
N ILE A 1089 -36.59 37.44 -25.49
CA ILE A 1089 -36.67 38.54 -24.53
C ILE A 1089 -35.26 39.02 -24.22
N ILE A 1090 -35.07 40.34 -24.28
CA ILE A 1090 -33.88 41.01 -23.75
C ILE A 1090 -34.31 41.75 -22.49
N ALA A 1091 -33.69 41.42 -21.37
CA ALA A 1091 -33.96 42.02 -20.06
C ALA A 1091 -32.67 42.56 -19.44
N ILE A 1092 -32.78 43.64 -18.68
CA ILE A 1092 -31.64 44.33 -18.06
C ILE A 1092 -31.72 44.16 -16.55
N LYS A 1093 -30.62 43.75 -15.92
CA LYS A 1093 -30.51 43.69 -14.45
C LYS A 1093 -30.57 45.11 -13.86
N VAL A 1094 -31.60 45.43 -13.05
CA VAL A 1094 -31.87 46.79 -12.52
C VAL A 1094 -31.19 47.10 -11.20
#